data_AF-A0A8C6ML59-F1
#
_entry.id   AF-A0A8C6ML59-F1
#
_cell.length_a   1.000
_cell.length_b   1.000
_cell.length_c   1.000
_cell.angle_alpha   90.00
_cell.angle_beta   90.00
_cell.angle_gamma   90.00
#
_symmetry.space_group_name_H-M   'P 1'
#
loop_
_entity.id
_entity.type
_entity.pdbx_description
1 polymer ?
#
loop_
_entity_poly.entity_id
_entity_poly.type
_entity_poly.pdbx_seq_one_letter_code
_entity_poly.pdbx_strand_id
1 'polypeptide(L)'
;VFHRERIWLGSLASVSHHRAILAIRREDVNPWERRAPLAPRHVKELTNNGVKVLVQPSNRRAIHEKFYMKAGAVVQEDISEASLIIGVKRMPEEKVIPRKTYAFFSHTIKAQEPNMGLLDDLLKKEVRLIDYEKMVDANGYRIVAFGQWAGVAGMINILHGLGLRFLALGHNTPFMHIGMAHNYRNVSQAIQAVRDCGYEISMGLMPKSIGPVTFCFTGTGNVSKGAQDIINELPVEYVEPHELKDVSETGDMTKVYATVLSRHHHLVRKSDGLYDPMEYENRPELYTSHFRTSVAPYTTCLINGIYWDPQTPRLLKRLDAQRLIRPRKTSSNDHEGSPALPHKLLAICDISADTGGSIEFMTECTTIDKPFCMYDADQHIDHDSVEGNGFLMCSIDNLPAQLPIEATEYFGDRLFPYIWEMVSFSQSFVFAIITSNGVLTPKFEYIEKLRERREKAQIMKKGGMKRVLLLGSGYVSGPVVEYLTRNEKVQILRLFHSSLSGQSVVTPAMNFCSGLLVSMLPYSFHPLVAKHCINRKVNMVTASYLSPGMKELQSSVEEAGITIVNEMGLDPGIDHMLAMECIDQSKAEGCSVESYISFCGGIPAPECSDNPLRYKFSWSPSGVLLNTINPAIFLKDNQVVNVPAGGSLMDFAKPMDFFPGFNLEGFPNRDSTIYAEPYGIQTAHTLIRGTLRYKGFASALSGFIKLGLINTEPRPALYRAAILLRSLCVCEKNSLLSESFNRFGMLSDEAVPHADSVLAALAKHLENRLSFGEDMIIMRNDVGIRHPTGELETKHVSLVVYGDPNGFSAMAKTVGYPAAIAARMVLDGEIISKGLVVPMTKEVYGPVLARLKDEGLHFMTKSTLQE
;
A
#
# COMPACT_ATOMS: atom_id res chain seq x y z
N VAL A 1 63.71 -35.50 11.91
CA VAL A 1 64.07 -35.57 13.34
C VAL A 1 62.86 -36.10 14.09
N PHE A 2 62.82 -37.43 14.26
CA PHE A 2 61.86 -38.18 15.06
C PHE A 2 62.33 -38.15 16.52
N HIS A 3 61.53 -37.70 17.48
CA HIS A 3 61.47 -38.31 18.83
C HIS A 3 60.53 -37.57 19.81
N ARG A 4 59.75 -38.40 20.54
CA ARG A 4 59.13 -38.19 21.87
C ARG A 4 57.91 -37.24 21.89
N GLU A 5 56.74 -37.61 22.41
CA GLU A 5 56.46 -38.45 23.58
C GLU A 5 55.22 -39.34 23.40
N ARG A 6 55.40 -40.65 23.58
CA ARG A 6 54.42 -41.53 24.19
C ARG A 6 54.85 -41.69 25.64
N ILE A 7 53.89 -41.64 26.56
CA ILE A 7 53.74 -42.39 27.83
C ILE A 7 53.05 -41.47 28.83
N TRP A 8 51.75 -41.68 29.06
CA TRP A 8 51.23 -41.96 30.40
C TRP A 8 49.96 -42.82 30.25
N LEU A 9 49.91 -43.86 31.09
CA LEU A 9 49.04 -45.02 31.05
C LEU A 9 47.58 -44.72 31.43
N GLY A 10 46.67 -45.51 30.85
CA GLY A 10 45.76 -46.36 31.63
C GLY A 10 44.60 -45.68 32.36
N SER A 11 43.45 -45.62 31.70
CA SER A 11 42.17 -45.96 32.33
C SER A 11 41.20 -46.47 31.26
N LEU A 12 41.09 -47.79 31.19
CA LEU A 12 39.92 -48.48 30.64
C LEU A 12 38.72 -48.13 31.53
N ALA A 13 38.06 -47.03 31.22
CA ALA A 13 36.68 -46.79 31.63
C ALA A 13 35.82 -46.92 30.38
N SER A 14 34.86 -47.84 30.42
CA SER A 14 33.87 -48.09 29.38
C SER A 14 33.26 -46.79 28.86
N VAL A 15 33.66 -46.36 27.65
CA VAL A 15 32.86 -45.39 26.90
C VAL A 15 31.62 -46.15 26.44
N SER A 16 30.56 -46.05 27.24
CA SER A 16 29.21 -46.44 26.86
C SER A 16 28.97 -45.91 25.43
N HIS A 17 28.64 -46.81 24.49
CA HIS A 17 28.16 -46.41 23.18
C HIS A 17 27.07 -45.36 23.39
N HIS A 18 27.29 -44.12 22.94
CA HIS A 18 26.30 -43.06 23.04
C HIS A 18 25.10 -43.48 22.19
N ARG A 19 24.11 -44.10 22.84
CA ARG A 19 22.81 -44.41 22.27
C ARG A 19 22.17 -43.08 21.95
N ALA A 20 22.09 -42.71 20.67
CA ALA A 20 21.65 -41.38 20.31
C ALA A 20 20.21 -41.15 20.77
N ILE A 21 19.92 -39.95 21.31
CA ILE A 21 18.65 -39.64 21.97
C ILE A 21 17.98 -38.48 21.25
N LEU A 22 16.82 -38.76 20.66
CA LEU A 22 15.99 -37.79 19.95
C LEU A 22 14.73 -37.53 20.77
N ALA A 23 14.27 -36.29 20.83
CA ALA A 23 12.99 -35.93 21.42
C ALA A 23 12.04 -35.29 20.40
N ILE A 24 10.79 -35.75 20.41
CA ILE A 24 9.67 -35.06 19.77
C ILE A 24 9.00 -34.19 20.84
N ARG A 25 9.11 -32.86 20.68
CA ARG A 25 8.50 -31.91 21.63
C ARG A 25 6.98 -31.81 21.46
N ARG A 26 6.30 -31.25 22.46
CA ARG A 26 4.86 -30.96 22.37
C ARG A 26 4.53 -29.76 21.49
N GLU A 27 3.31 -29.77 20.96
CA GLU A 27 2.74 -28.74 20.11
C GLU A 27 2.01 -27.71 20.98
N ASP A 28 2.59 -26.52 21.13
CA ASP A 28 2.07 -25.48 22.05
C ASP A 28 2.02 -24.07 21.45
N VAL A 29 2.27 -23.92 20.14
CA VAL A 29 2.29 -22.60 19.46
C VAL A 29 0.89 -21.98 19.30
N ASN A 30 -0.11 -22.77 18.92
CA ASN A 30 -1.50 -22.35 18.79
C ASN A 30 -2.43 -23.60 18.88
N PRO A 31 -3.77 -23.42 18.96
CA PRO A 31 -4.71 -24.54 19.08
C PRO A 31 -4.77 -25.47 17.86
N TRP A 32 -4.54 -24.93 16.66
CA TRP A 32 -4.65 -25.64 15.39
C TRP A 32 -3.41 -26.49 15.06
N GLU A 33 -2.24 -26.15 15.62
CA GLU A 33 -1.03 -26.94 15.46
C GLU A 33 -1.11 -28.24 16.26
N ARG A 34 -1.46 -29.31 15.56
CA ARG A 34 -1.60 -30.67 16.10
C ARG A 34 -0.68 -31.68 15.40
N ARG A 35 0.16 -31.20 14.48
CA ARG A 35 1.09 -32.03 13.68
C ARG A 35 2.35 -32.33 14.48
N ALA A 36 2.89 -33.52 14.26
CA ALA A 36 4.20 -33.90 14.76
C ALA A 36 5.22 -33.94 13.59
N PRO A 37 6.53 -33.80 13.86
CA PRO A 37 7.55 -33.90 12.83
C PRO A 37 7.74 -35.34 12.32
N LEU A 38 7.40 -36.35 13.12
CA LEU A 38 7.52 -37.77 12.77
C LEU A 38 6.26 -38.56 13.20
N ALA A 39 5.72 -39.36 12.29
CA ALA A 39 4.70 -40.36 12.58
C ALA A 39 5.25 -41.59 13.35
N PRO A 40 4.41 -42.40 14.04
CA PRO A 40 4.84 -43.57 14.80
C PRO A 40 5.66 -44.60 14.01
N ARG A 41 5.41 -44.77 12.70
CA ARG A 41 6.20 -45.70 11.87
C ARG A 41 7.68 -45.30 11.76
N HIS A 42 7.96 -44.00 11.61
CA HIS A 42 9.31 -43.46 11.62
C HIS A 42 9.99 -43.69 12.98
N VAL A 43 9.23 -43.49 14.05
CA VAL A 43 9.72 -43.71 15.42
C VAL A 43 10.05 -45.17 15.67
N LYS A 44 9.22 -46.09 15.17
CA LYS A 44 9.47 -47.54 15.24
C LYS A 44 10.76 -47.93 14.55
N GLU A 45 11.04 -47.34 13.40
CA GLU A 45 12.28 -47.59 12.68
C GLU A 45 13.50 -47.04 13.43
N LEU A 46 13.41 -45.85 14.03
CA LEU A 46 14.47 -45.30 14.90
C LEU A 46 14.75 -46.21 16.09
N THR A 47 13.72 -46.65 16.79
CA THR A 47 13.86 -47.49 18.00
C THR A 47 14.40 -48.88 17.67
N ASN A 48 13.99 -49.46 16.53
CA ASN A 48 14.51 -50.74 16.05
C ASN A 48 16.01 -50.68 15.73
N ASN A 49 16.50 -49.53 15.28
CA ASN A 49 17.92 -49.27 15.05
C ASN A 49 18.66 -48.71 16.29
N GLY A 50 18.04 -48.83 17.48
CA GLY A 50 18.69 -48.54 18.74
C GLY A 50 18.68 -47.07 19.19
N VAL A 51 18.04 -46.15 18.46
CA VAL A 51 17.87 -44.74 18.86
C VAL A 51 16.81 -44.67 19.96
N LYS A 52 17.13 -43.99 21.08
CA LYS A 52 16.14 -43.73 22.13
C LYS A 52 15.30 -42.52 21.72
N VAL A 53 14.00 -42.74 21.51
CA VAL A 53 13.06 -41.67 21.14
C VAL A 53 12.22 -41.27 22.35
N LEU A 54 12.37 -40.04 22.79
CA LEU A 54 11.53 -39.40 23.80
C LEU A 54 10.37 -38.67 23.12
N VAL A 55 9.17 -38.78 23.67
CA VAL A 55 8.00 -38.03 23.19
C VAL A 55 7.41 -37.26 24.37
N GLN A 56 7.38 -35.94 24.24
CA GLN A 56 6.74 -35.12 25.27
C GLN A 56 5.21 -35.30 25.20
N PRO A 57 4.52 -35.53 26.33
CA PRO A 57 3.07 -35.67 26.38
C PRO A 57 2.37 -34.46 25.74
N SER A 58 1.27 -34.69 25.03
CA SER A 58 0.49 -33.61 24.39
C SER A 58 -0.95 -34.04 24.19
N ASN A 59 -1.89 -33.30 24.77
CA ASN A 59 -3.32 -33.48 24.54
C ASN A 59 -3.81 -32.85 23.21
N ARG A 60 -2.94 -32.09 22.52
CA ARG A 60 -3.26 -31.46 21.24
C ARG A 60 -2.89 -32.33 20.04
N ARG A 61 -1.80 -33.11 20.16
CA ARG A 61 -1.27 -33.92 19.06
C ARG A 61 -2.34 -34.82 18.45
N ALA A 62 -2.47 -34.79 17.13
CA ALA A 62 -3.48 -35.56 16.42
C ALA A 62 -3.25 -37.08 16.52
N ILE A 63 -1.98 -37.51 16.47
CA ILE A 63 -1.62 -38.91 16.68
C ILE A 63 -1.39 -39.14 18.17
N HIS A 64 -2.27 -39.94 18.78
CA HIS A 64 -2.24 -40.22 20.21
C HIS A 64 -0.92 -40.88 20.66
N GLU A 65 -0.40 -40.49 21.83
CA GLU A 65 0.86 -40.97 22.41
C GLU A 65 0.98 -42.50 22.54
N LYS A 66 -0.12 -43.22 22.80
CA LYS A 66 -0.18 -44.70 22.79
C LYS A 66 0.39 -45.32 21.51
N PHE A 67 0.25 -44.66 20.35
CA PHE A 67 0.85 -45.15 19.10
C PHE A 67 2.36 -44.96 19.07
N TYR A 68 2.87 -43.88 19.65
CA TYR A 68 4.31 -43.66 19.83
C TYR A 68 4.92 -44.66 20.83
N MET A 69 4.23 -44.94 21.94
CA MET A 69 4.65 -45.96 22.91
C MET A 69 4.72 -47.35 22.26
N LYS A 70 3.69 -47.74 21.49
CA LYS A 70 3.69 -48.99 20.72
C LYS A 70 4.81 -49.05 19.68
N ALA A 71 5.25 -47.89 19.18
CA ALA A 71 6.40 -47.76 18.31
C ALA A 71 7.74 -47.77 19.06
N GLY A 72 7.77 -48.00 20.38
CA GLY A 72 9.00 -48.09 21.16
C GLY A 72 9.49 -46.77 21.76
N ALA A 73 8.73 -45.68 21.64
CA ALA A 73 9.08 -44.40 22.24
C ALA A 73 8.81 -44.38 23.76
N VAL A 74 9.57 -43.57 24.48
CA VAL A 74 9.33 -43.29 25.90
C VAL A 74 8.60 -41.96 26.03
N VAL A 75 7.40 -41.98 26.62
CA VAL A 75 6.60 -40.78 26.85
C VAL A 75 6.97 -40.21 28.22
N GLN A 76 7.51 -38.98 28.25
CA GLN A 76 7.91 -38.30 29.50
C GLN A 76 7.97 -36.78 29.32
N GLU A 77 7.75 -36.04 30.40
CA GLU A 77 7.72 -34.57 30.39
C GLU A 77 9.11 -33.96 30.16
N ASP A 78 10.09 -34.46 30.90
CA ASP A 78 11.48 -34.01 30.81
C ASP A 78 12.15 -34.63 29.60
N ILE A 79 12.50 -33.80 28.62
CA ILE A 79 13.21 -34.19 27.40
C ILE A 79 14.67 -33.71 27.40
N SER A 80 15.18 -33.23 28.54
CA SER A 80 16.54 -32.67 28.66
C SER A 80 17.64 -33.70 28.39
N GLU A 81 17.35 -34.99 28.45
CA GLU A 81 18.28 -36.07 28.08
C GLU A 81 18.59 -36.07 26.57
N ALA A 82 17.68 -35.58 25.72
CA ALA A 82 17.84 -35.60 24.27
C ALA A 82 18.96 -34.67 23.79
N SER A 83 19.70 -35.09 22.77
CA SER A 83 20.70 -34.26 22.07
C SER A 83 20.07 -33.50 20.91
N LEU A 84 19.07 -34.09 20.26
CA LEU A 84 18.28 -33.51 19.18
C LEU A 84 16.81 -33.41 19.59
N ILE A 85 16.25 -32.21 19.53
CA ILE A 85 14.85 -31.92 19.83
C ILE A 85 14.17 -31.41 18.55
N ILE A 86 13.15 -32.13 18.08
CA ILE A 86 12.46 -31.80 16.83
C ILE A 86 11.01 -31.41 17.08
N GLY A 87 10.52 -30.46 16.30
CA GLY A 87 9.12 -30.02 16.29
C GLY A 87 8.76 -29.38 14.95
N VAL A 88 7.48 -29.24 14.64
CA VAL A 88 7.05 -28.60 13.38
C VAL A 88 7.27 -27.09 13.44
N LYS A 89 6.80 -26.44 14.51
CA LYS A 89 6.88 -24.99 14.73
C LYS A 89 7.78 -24.63 15.91
N ARG A 90 8.11 -23.34 16.01
CA ARG A 90 8.85 -22.72 17.11
C ARG A 90 8.26 -23.02 18.50
N MET A 91 9.06 -22.81 19.52
CA MET A 91 8.72 -22.97 20.94
C MET A 91 8.66 -21.59 21.59
N PRO A 92 8.01 -21.49 22.75
CA PRO A 92 8.21 -20.36 23.65
C PRO A 92 9.67 -20.26 24.09
N GLU A 93 10.19 -19.03 24.18
CA GLU A 93 11.60 -18.72 24.43
C GLU A 93 12.07 -19.25 25.79
N GLU A 94 11.18 -19.15 26.79
CA GLU A 94 11.40 -19.61 28.16
C GLU A 94 11.58 -21.14 28.27
N LYS A 95 11.15 -21.91 27.26
CA LYS A 95 11.25 -23.38 27.24
C LYS A 95 12.48 -23.90 26.50
N VAL A 96 13.29 -23.01 25.91
CA VAL A 96 14.51 -23.41 25.21
C VAL A 96 15.54 -23.97 26.21
N ILE A 97 15.88 -25.24 26.05
CA ILE A 97 16.93 -25.93 26.82
C ILE A 97 18.32 -25.58 26.26
N PRO A 98 19.27 -25.10 27.09
CA PRO A 98 20.61 -24.74 26.65
C PRO A 98 21.45 -25.90 26.10
N ARG A 99 22.36 -25.58 25.17
CA ARG A 99 23.37 -26.48 24.60
C ARG A 99 22.77 -27.74 23.96
N LYS A 100 21.62 -27.58 23.29
CA LYS A 100 20.91 -28.62 22.53
C LYS A 100 20.91 -28.34 21.04
N THR A 101 20.62 -29.35 20.23
CA THR A 101 20.29 -29.18 18.81
C THR A 101 18.77 -29.20 18.64
N TYR A 102 18.24 -28.21 17.93
CA TYR A 102 16.83 -28.14 17.58
C TYR A 102 16.63 -28.18 16.06
N ALA A 103 15.53 -28.78 15.61
CA ALA A 103 15.08 -28.65 14.22
C ALA A 103 13.58 -28.32 14.15
N PHE A 104 13.24 -27.20 13.50
CA PHE A 104 11.86 -26.70 13.29
C PHE A 104 11.84 -25.55 12.26
N PHE A 105 10.65 -25.12 11.80
CA PHE A 105 10.50 -23.89 11.02
C PHE A 105 10.64 -22.65 11.92
N SER A 106 11.79 -21.97 11.85
CA SER A 106 12.12 -20.89 12.80
C SER A 106 11.58 -19.52 12.38
N HIS A 107 11.42 -19.29 11.07
CA HIS A 107 11.07 -18.00 10.49
C HIS A 107 12.04 -16.84 10.85
N THR A 108 13.28 -17.15 11.25
CA THR A 108 14.29 -16.16 11.68
C THR A 108 15.10 -15.57 10.53
N ILE A 109 15.22 -16.28 9.41
CA ILE A 109 16.10 -15.94 8.27
C ILE A 109 15.78 -14.58 7.61
N LYS A 110 14.55 -14.07 7.76
CA LYS A 110 14.11 -12.78 7.21
C LYS A 110 14.34 -11.61 8.18
N ALA A 111 14.93 -11.84 9.35
CA ALA A 111 15.18 -10.83 10.39
C ALA A 111 13.93 -10.03 10.82
N GLN A 112 12.76 -10.68 10.83
CA GLN A 112 11.50 -10.08 11.25
C GLN A 112 11.41 -10.04 12.78
N GLU A 113 11.05 -8.87 13.33
CA GLU A 113 11.01 -8.57 14.78
C GLU A 113 10.32 -9.61 15.66
N PRO A 114 9.14 -10.18 15.29
CA PRO A 114 8.46 -11.17 16.13
C PRO A 114 9.27 -12.46 16.38
N ASN A 115 10.31 -12.72 15.58
CA ASN A 115 11.15 -13.91 15.67
C ASN A 115 12.56 -13.63 16.23
N MET A 116 12.90 -12.36 16.50
CA MET A 116 14.26 -12.01 16.92
C MET A 116 14.55 -12.34 18.38
N GLY A 117 13.57 -12.22 19.28
CA GLY A 117 13.70 -12.66 20.68
C GLY A 117 14.12 -14.13 20.79
N LEU A 118 13.42 -15.01 20.08
CA LEU A 118 13.79 -16.42 19.96
C LEU A 118 15.22 -16.61 19.44
N LEU A 119 15.61 -15.92 18.37
CA LEU A 119 16.97 -16.05 17.83
C LEU A 119 18.04 -15.64 18.86
N ASP A 120 17.81 -14.56 19.60
CA ASP A 120 18.73 -14.10 20.65
C ASP A 120 18.84 -15.12 21.78
N ASP A 121 17.70 -15.72 22.17
CA ASP A 121 17.67 -16.75 23.21
C ASP A 121 18.38 -18.04 22.75
N LEU A 122 18.25 -18.41 21.47
CA LEU A 122 18.97 -19.55 20.88
C LEU A 122 20.49 -19.31 20.87
N LEU A 123 20.93 -18.10 20.52
CA LEU A 123 22.35 -17.72 20.56
C LEU A 123 22.88 -17.74 22.01
N LYS A 124 22.19 -17.05 22.93
CA LYS A 124 22.58 -16.98 24.34
C LYS A 124 22.67 -18.35 25.02
N LYS A 125 21.76 -19.26 24.65
CA LYS A 125 21.70 -20.62 25.20
C LYS A 125 22.58 -21.60 24.44
N GLU A 126 23.41 -21.14 23.51
CA GLU A 126 24.32 -21.94 22.69
C GLU A 126 23.61 -23.09 21.94
N VAL A 127 22.39 -22.82 21.48
CA VAL A 127 21.59 -23.79 20.73
C VAL A 127 22.07 -23.89 19.29
N ARG A 128 22.16 -25.13 18.81
CA ARG A 128 22.31 -25.40 17.38
C ARG A 128 20.94 -25.48 16.72
N LEU A 129 20.58 -24.52 15.88
CA LEU A 129 19.29 -24.49 15.19
C LEU A 129 19.41 -24.98 13.74
N ILE A 130 18.69 -26.03 13.39
CA ILE A 130 18.49 -26.48 12.01
C ILE A 130 17.12 -25.95 11.54
N ASP A 131 17.10 -25.10 10.53
CA ASP A 131 15.84 -24.60 9.97
C ASP A 131 15.40 -25.45 8.78
N TYR A 132 14.23 -26.09 8.90
CA TYR A 132 13.60 -26.85 7.84
C TYR A 132 13.37 -26.02 6.56
N GLU A 133 13.22 -24.69 6.66
CA GLU A 133 13.10 -23.80 5.50
C GLU A 133 14.37 -23.71 4.66
N LYS A 134 15.53 -24.01 5.25
CA LYS A 134 16.83 -23.99 4.56
C LYS A 134 17.38 -25.37 4.23
N MET A 135 16.58 -26.42 4.44
CA MET A 135 16.86 -27.76 3.93
C MET A 135 16.49 -27.80 2.44
N VAL A 136 17.51 -27.66 1.59
CA VAL A 136 17.38 -27.68 0.13
C VAL A 136 18.27 -28.76 -0.48
N ASP A 137 17.86 -29.31 -1.62
CA ASP A 137 18.67 -30.24 -2.41
C ASP A 137 19.77 -29.50 -3.21
N ALA A 138 20.54 -30.24 -4.02
CA ALA A 138 21.63 -29.70 -4.82
C ALA A 138 21.19 -28.66 -5.87
N ASN A 139 19.91 -28.66 -6.25
CA ASN A 139 19.32 -27.72 -7.21
C ASN A 139 18.63 -26.53 -6.50
N GLY A 140 18.67 -26.48 -5.16
CA GLY A 140 18.03 -25.45 -4.36
C GLY A 140 16.55 -25.70 -4.05
N TYR A 141 15.98 -26.85 -4.40
CA TYR A 141 14.59 -27.17 -4.07
C TYR A 141 14.45 -27.58 -2.62
N ARG A 142 13.40 -27.08 -1.96
CA ARG A 142 13.12 -27.39 -0.56
C ARG A 142 12.76 -28.87 -0.38
N ILE A 143 13.48 -29.52 0.52
CA ILE A 143 13.32 -30.95 0.83
C ILE A 143 12.04 -31.21 1.63
N VAL A 144 11.83 -30.41 2.68
CA VAL A 144 10.70 -30.56 3.62
C VAL A 144 9.76 -29.37 3.52
N ALA A 145 8.55 -29.61 3.02
CA ALA A 145 7.51 -28.60 2.85
C ALA A 145 6.12 -29.24 2.97
N PHE A 146 5.11 -28.43 3.31
CA PHE A 146 3.71 -28.89 3.41
C PHE A 146 2.86 -28.54 2.18
N GLY A 147 3.47 -28.12 1.06
CA GLY A 147 2.75 -27.57 -0.09
C GLY A 147 1.60 -28.44 -0.59
N GLN A 148 1.81 -29.75 -0.73
CA GLN A 148 0.75 -30.66 -1.21
C GLN A 148 -0.47 -30.69 -0.27
N TRP A 149 -0.25 -30.78 1.04
CA TRP A 149 -1.34 -30.78 2.01
C TRP A 149 -2.00 -29.41 2.21
N ALA A 150 -1.29 -28.32 1.90
CA ALA A 150 -1.92 -27.01 1.77
C ALA A 150 -2.88 -27.00 0.57
N GLY A 151 -2.46 -27.56 -0.56
CA GLY A 151 -3.30 -27.79 -1.75
C GLY A 151 -4.56 -28.58 -1.45
N VAL A 152 -4.41 -29.75 -0.82
CA VAL A 152 -5.52 -30.65 -0.45
C VAL A 152 -6.52 -29.93 0.46
N ALA A 153 -6.05 -29.35 1.57
CA ALA A 153 -6.93 -28.68 2.52
C ALA A 153 -7.57 -27.41 1.94
N GLY A 154 -6.81 -26.64 1.14
CA GLY A 154 -7.32 -25.45 0.44
C GLY A 154 -8.43 -25.81 -0.55
N MET A 155 -8.25 -26.89 -1.30
CA MET A 155 -9.27 -27.35 -2.25
C MET A 155 -10.54 -27.83 -1.56
N ILE A 156 -10.43 -28.63 -0.50
CA ILE A 156 -11.61 -29.06 0.28
C ILE A 156 -12.36 -27.85 0.83
N ASN A 157 -11.63 -26.87 1.39
CA ASN A 157 -12.22 -25.67 1.95
C ASN A 157 -12.91 -24.81 0.89
N ILE A 158 -12.31 -24.60 -0.29
CA ILE A 158 -12.96 -23.77 -1.31
C ILE A 158 -14.16 -24.47 -1.97
N LEU A 159 -14.18 -25.80 -2.04
CA LEU A 159 -15.37 -26.54 -2.45
C LEU A 159 -16.52 -26.35 -1.46
N HIS A 160 -16.25 -26.40 -0.16
CA HIS A 160 -17.22 -26.03 0.87
C HIS A 160 -17.68 -24.56 0.71
N GLY A 161 -16.72 -23.64 0.51
CA GLY A 161 -16.99 -22.22 0.30
C GLY A 161 -17.88 -21.95 -0.92
N LEU A 162 -17.67 -22.67 -2.03
CA LEU A 162 -18.54 -22.61 -3.20
C LEU A 162 -19.95 -23.06 -2.89
N GLY A 163 -20.13 -24.11 -2.07
CA GLY A 163 -21.45 -24.49 -1.56
C GLY A 163 -22.14 -23.31 -0.89
N LEU A 164 -21.47 -22.69 0.10
CA LEU A 164 -22.00 -21.51 0.80
C LEU A 164 -22.29 -20.34 -0.14
N ARG A 165 -21.41 -20.09 -1.11
CA ARG A 165 -21.56 -18.99 -2.07
C ARG A 165 -22.74 -19.23 -3.02
N PHE A 166 -22.91 -20.45 -3.51
CA PHE A 166 -24.08 -20.79 -4.33
C PHE A 166 -25.38 -20.65 -3.53
N LEU A 167 -25.40 -21.08 -2.26
CA LEU A 167 -26.56 -20.90 -1.40
C LEU A 167 -26.91 -19.43 -1.22
N ALA A 168 -25.91 -18.58 -0.95
CA ALA A 168 -26.08 -17.14 -0.81
C ALA A 168 -26.59 -16.45 -2.09
N LEU A 169 -26.32 -17.05 -3.25
CA LEU A 169 -26.82 -16.62 -4.56
C LEU A 169 -28.16 -17.26 -4.95
N GLY A 170 -28.81 -18.00 -4.03
CA GLY A 170 -30.13 -18.60 -4.27
C GLY A 170 -30.09 -19.97 -4.94
N HIS A 171 -28.96 -20.68 -4.90
CA HIS A 171 -28.80 -22.00 -5.52
C HIS A 171 -28.51 -23.11 -4.51
N ASN A 172 -29.31 -24.16 -4.57
CA ASN A 172 -28.95 -25.43 -3.95
C ASN A 172 -28.08 -26.24 -4.92
N THR A 173 -26.87 -26.63 -4.48
CA THR A 173 -25.91 -27.39 -5.30
C THR A 173 -25.32 -28.54 -4.50
N PRO A 174 -24.82 -29.62 -5.15
CA PRO A 174 -24.16 -30.73 -4.46
C PRO A 174 -22.97 -30.32 -3.58
N PHE A 175 -22.31 -29.18 -3.88
CA PHE A 175 -21.22 -28.63 -3.05
C PHE A 175 -21.64 -28.33 -1.61
N MET A 176 -22.94 -28.11 -1.35
CA MET A 176 -23.49 -27.82 -0.02
C MET A 176 -23.17 -28.86 1.06
N HIS A 177 -22.91 -30.10 0.66
CA HIS A 177 -22.69 -31.21 1.59
C HIS A 177 -21.21 -31.47 1.89
N ILE A 178 -20.29 -30.74 1.25
CA ILE A 178 -18.87 -30.80 1.56
C ILE A 178 -18.63 -29.92 2.79
N GLY A 179 -18.11 -30.49 3.88
CA GLY A 179 -17.62 -29.74 5.05
C GLY A 179 -16.19 -29.22 4.89
N MET A 180 -15.77 -28.34 5.81
CA MET A 180 -14.39 -27.87 5.93
C MET A 180 -13.40 -29.02 6.19
N ALA A 181 -12.14 -28.89 5.76
CA ALA A 181 -11.14 -29.94 5.88
C ALA A 181 -10.96 -30.47 7.31
N HIS A 182 -11.06 -29.59 8.32
CA HIS A 182 -10.92 -29.97 9.74
C HIS A 182 -12.16 -30.68 10.33
N ASN A 183 -13.29 -30.71 9.63
CA ASN A 183 -14.49 -31.43 10.06
C ASN A 183 -14.37 -32.94 9.82
N TYR A 184 -13.44 -33.36 8.95
CA TYR A 184 -13.19 -34.76 8.66
C TYR A 184 -12.13 -35.33 9.60
N ARG A 185 -12.28 -36.60 9.96
CA ARG A 185 -11.31 -37.29 10.80
C ARG A 185 -9.98 -37.55 10.07
N ASN A 186 -10.08 -37.79 8.76
CA ASN A 186 -8.97 -38.08 7.86
C ASN A 186 -9.35 -37.68 6.43
N VAL A 187 -8.35 -37.61 5.55
CA VAL A 187 -8.52 -37.21 4.16
C VAL A 187 -9.47 -38.13 3.39
N SER A 188 -9.52 -39.43 3.72
CA SER A 188 -10.39 -40.38 3.02
C SER A 188 -11.88 -40.06 3.20
N GLN A 189 -12.28 -39.57 4.37
CA GLN A 189 -13.65 -39.09 4.60
C GLN A 189 -13.95 -37.82 3.79
N ALA A 190 -13.00 -36.90 3.70
CA ALA A 190 -13.14 -35.70 2.88
C ALA A 190 -13.30 -36.05 1.39
N ILE A 191 -12.45 -36.97 0.89
CA ILE A 191 -12.54 -37.50 -0.47
C ILE A 191 -13.90 -38.15 -0.72
N GLN A 192 -14.43 -38.91 0.24
CA GLN A 192 -15.75 -39.52 0.07
C GLN A 192 -16.84 -38.46 -0.10
N ALA A 193 -16.83 -37.39 0.70
CA ALA A 193 -17.80 -36.29 0.53
C ALA A 193 -17.67 -35.58 -0.82
N VAL A 194 -16.44 -35.43 -1.34
CA VAL A 194 -16.20 -34.90 -2.69
C VAL A 194 -16.74 -35.86 -3.76
N ARG A 195 -16.54 -37.17 -3.61
CA ARG A 195 -17.09 -38.19 -4.52
C ARG A 195 -18.61 -38.20 -4.53
N ASP A 196 -19.24 -38.07 -3.37
CA ASP A 196 -20.70 -38.02 -3.25
C ASP A 196 -21.25 -36.79 -3.99
N CYS A 197 -20.62 -35.62 -3.82
CA CYS A 197 -20.89 -34.42 -4.61
C CYS A 197 -20.69 -34.67 -6.12
N GLY A 198 -19.60 -35.32 -6.51
CA GLY A 198 -19.31 -35.65 -7.90
C GLY A 198 -20.34 -36.59 -8.53
N TYR A 199 -20.86 -37.56 -7.75
CA TYR A 199 -21.93 -38.45 -8.20
C TYR A 199 -23.21 -37.67 -8.51
N GLU A 200 -23.62 -36.76 -7.64
CA GLU A 200 -24.78 -35.88 -7.88
C GLU A 200 -24.61 -34.98 -9.10
N ILE A 201 -23.40 -34.41 -9.31
CA ILE A 201 -23.06 -33.66 -10.52
C ILE A 201 -23.23 -34.54 -11.76
N SER A 202 -22.71 -35.78 -11.74
CA SER A 202 -22.81 -36.71 -12.88
C SER A 202 -24.25 -37.12 -13.23
N MET A 203 -25.17 -37.05 -12.27
CA MET A 203 -26.60 -37.26 -12.49
C MET A 203 -27.33 -36.02 -13.04
N GLY A 204 -26.62 -34.90 -13.23
CA GLY A 204 -27.19 -33.65 -13.73
C GLY A 204 -27.97 -32.87 -12.68
N LEU A 205 -27.65 -33.02 -11.39
CA LEU A 205 -28.33 -32.33 -10.29
C LEU A 205 -27.83 -30.88 -10.06
N MET A 206 -26.98 -30.35 -10.95
CA MET A 206 -26.58 -28.94 -10.94
C MET A 206 -27.68 -28.04 -11.53
N PRO A 207 -28.02 -26.91 -10.88
CA PRO A 207 -28.94 -25.92 -11.44
C PRO A 207 -28.46 -25.37 -12.79
N LYS A 208 -29.35 -25.36 -13.79
CA LYS A 208 -29.03 -24.86 -15.14
C LYS A 208 -28.63 -23.39 -15.17
N SER A 209 -29.13 -22.57 -14.24
CA SER A 209 -28.84 -21.13 -14.20
C SER A 209 -27.41 -20.79 -13.81
N ILE A 210 -26.66 -21.72 -13.21
CA ILE A 210 -25.25 -21.57 -12.87
C ILE A 210 -24.36 -21.70 -14.12
N GLY A 211 -24.80 -22.49 -15.10
CA GLY A 211 -23.97 -22.88 -16.23
C GLY A 211 -22.73 -23.70 -15.84
N PRO A 212 -21.84 -24.00 -16.79
CA PRO A 212 -20.70 -24.91 -16.55
C PRO A 212 -19.74 -24.36 -15.49
N VAL A 213 -19.36 -25.20 -14.52
CA VAL A 213 -18.43 -24.81 -13.45
C VAL A 213 -16.99 -25.06 -13.89
N THR A 214 -16.17 -24.02 -13.81
CA THR A 214 -14.78 -24.01 -14.30
C THR A 214 -13.79 -23.67 -13.18
N PHE A 215 -12.75 -24.47 -13.02
CA PHE A 215 -11.69 -24.31 -12.03
C PHE A 215 -10.37 -23.95 -12.73
N CYS A 216 -9.68 -22.94 -12.22
CA CYS A 216 -8.36 -22.56 -12.71
C CYS A 216 -7.31 -22.74 -11.61
N PHE A 217 -6.26 -23.51 -11.87
CA PHE A 217 -5.15 -23.74 -10.95
C PHE A 217 -3.93 -22.96 -11.43
N THR A 218 -3.32 -22.15 -10.58
CA THR A 218 -2.07 -21.46 -10.94
C THR A 218 -0.85 -22.18 -10.37
N GLY A 219 0.18 -22.32 -11.20
CA GLY A 219 1.41 -23.01 -10.87
C GLY A 219 1.32 -24.52 -11.03
N THR A 220 2.48 -25.14 -11.19
CA THR A 220 2.65 -26.60 -11.41
C THR A 220 3.33 -27.30 -10.23
N GLY A 221 3.48 -26.59 -9.11
CA GLY A 221 4.13 -27.07 -7.89
C GLY A 221 3.24 -27.98 -7.04
N ASN A 222 3.77 -28.37 -5.87
CA ASN A 222 3.10 -29.31 -4.96
C ASN A 222 1.73 -28.81 -4.48
N VAL A 223 1.55 -27.50 -4.29
CA VAL A 223 0.25 -26.91 -3.90
C VAL A 223 -0.82 -27.20 -4.96
N SER A 224 -0.54 -26.86 -6.21
CA SER A 224 -1.44 -27.10 -7.33
C SER A 224 -1.74 -28.59 -7.49
N LYS A 225 -0.72 -29.46 -7.40
CA LYS A 225 -0.91 -30.92 -7.46
C LYS A 225 -1.82 -31.45 -6.33
N GLY A 226 -1.61 -31.00 -5.10
CA GLY A 226 -2.46 -31.41 -3.98
C GLY A 226 -3.90 -30.92 -4.10
N ALA A 227 -4.13 -29.75 -4.69
CA ALA A 227 -5.49 -29.30 -4.99
C ALA A 227 -6.12 -30.13 -6.13
N GLN A 228 -5.33 -30.51 -7.13
CA GLN A 228 -5.75 -31.39 -8.21
C GLN A 228 -6.10 -32.81 -7.71
N ASP A 229 -5.37 -33.34 -6.72
CA ASP A 229 -5.70 -34.63 -6.10
C ASP A 229 -7.15 -34.67 -5.55
N ILE A 230 -7.71 -33.51 -5.17
CA ILE A 230 -9.09 -33.40 -4.70
C ILE A 230 -10.08 -33.13 -5.84
N ILE A 231 -9.78 -32.24 -6.80
CA ILE A 231 -10.71 -31.99 -7.93
C ILE A 231 -10.91 -33.25 -8.78
N ASN A 232 -9.90 -34.13 -8.86
CA ASN A 232 -9.95 -35.38 -9.60
C ASN A 232 -10.98 -36.38 -9.06
N GLU A 233 -11.51 -36.14 -7.86
CA GLU A 233 -12.56 -36.94 -7.24
C GLU A 233 -13.98 -36.47 -7.66
N LEU A 234 -14.08 -35.37 -8.41
CA LEU A 234 -15.28 -34.95 -9.14
C LEU A 234 -15.27 -35.50 -10.57
N PRO A 235 -16.42 -35.54 -11.29
CA PRO A 235 -16.43 -35.76 -12.74
C PRO A 235 -15.79 -34.56 -13.43
N VAL A 236 -14.46 -34.56 -13.57
CA VAL A 236 -13.69 -33.43 -14.09
C VAL A 236 -13.18 -33.71 -15.51
N GLU A 237 -13.23 -32.69 -16.36
CA GLU A 237 -12.54 -32.65 -17.65
C GLU A 237 -11.47 -31.56 -17.64
N TYR A 238 -10.23 -31.94 -17.95
CA TYR A 238 -9.14 -30.99 -18.10
C TYR A 238 -9.13 -30.41 -19.51
N VAL A 239 -9.04 -29.08 -19.60
CA VAL A 239 -9.00 -28.33 -20.85
C VAL A 239 -7.80 -27.38 -20.90
N GLU A 240 -7.34 -27.08 -22.10
CA GLU A 240 -6.30 -26.09 -22.30
C GLU A 240 -6.83 -24.67 -22.00
N PRO A 241 -5.97 -23.73 -21.57
CA PRO A 241 -6.42 -22.41 -21.15
C PRO A 241 -7.21 -21.63 -22.22
N HIS A 242 -6.93 -21.88 -23.50
CA HIS A 242 -7.63 -21.24 -24.62
C HIS A 242 -9.04 -21.80 -24.85
N GLU A 243 -9.31 -23.04 -24.42
CA GLU A 243 -10.61 -23.70 -24.52
C GLU A 243 -11.55 -23.30 -23.38
N LEU A 244 -11.02 -22.66 -22.32
CA LEU A 244 -11.78 -22.30 -21.12
C LEU A 244 -13.01 -21.44 -21.43
N LYS A 245 -12.90 -20.56 -22.43
CA LYS A 245 -14.01 -19.75 -22.90
C LYS A 245 -15.16 -20.62 -23.40
N ASP A 246 -14.88 -21.53 -24.32
CA ASP A 246 -15.90 -22.34 -25.00
C ASP A 246 -16.62 -23.25 -24.01
N VAL A 247 -15.87 -23.90 -23.10
CA VAL A 247 -16.49 -24.75 -22.07
C VAL A 247 -17.22 -23.96 -21.00
N SER A 248 -16.81 -22.72 -20.71
CA SER A 248 -17.52 -21.86 -19.74
C SER A 248 -18.91 -21.44 -20.21
N GLU A 249 -19.13 -21.46 -21.54
CA GLU A 249 -20.37 -21.04 -22.21
C GLU A 249 -21.23 -22.23 -22.62
N THR A 250 -20.63 -23.31 -23.11
CA THR A 250 -21.34 -24.44 -23.75
C THR A 250 -21.00 -25.82 -23.18
N GLY A 251 -20.20 -25.87 -22.12
CA GLY A 251 -19.81 -27.12 -21.46
C GLY A 251 -20.98 -27.95 -20.95
N ASP A 252 -20.74 -29.24 -20.80
CA ASP A 252 -21.67 -30.19 -20.21
C ASP A 252 -21.79 -29.95 -18.70
N MET A 253 -23.02 -29.95 -18.22
CA MET A 253 -23.38 -29.69 -16.82
C MET A 253 -23.26 -30.92 -15.93
N THR A 254 -23.05 -32.12 -16.50
CA THR A 254 -22.83 -33.35 -15.72
C THR A 254 -21.37 -33.54 -15.29
N LYS A 255 -20.53 -32.51 -15.50
CA LYS A 255 -19.11 -32.49 -15.13
C LYS A 255 -18.66 -31.07 -14.80
N VAL A 256 -17.46 -30.98 -14.23
CA VAL A 256 -16.76 -29.72 -14.00
C VAL A 256 -15.54 -29.65 -14.91
N TYR A 257 -15.07 -28.44 -15.20
CA TYR A 257 -13.93 -28.23 -16.07
C TYR A 257 -12.75 -27.69 -15.26
N ALA A 258 -11.54 -28.15 -15.55
CA ALA A 258 -10.32 -27.70 -14.89
C ALA A 258 -9.24 -27.29 -15.90
N THR A 259 -8.47 -26.25 -15.59
CA THR A 259 -7.27 -25.91 -16.36
C THR A 259 -6.10 -25.56 -15.43
N VAL A 260 -4.88 -25.87 -15.85
CA VAL A 260 -3.65 -25.62 -15.07
C VAL A 260 -2.80 -24.60 -15.80
N LEU A 261 -2.58 -23.45 -15.18
CA LEU A 261 -1.78 -22.37 -15.74
C LEU A 261 -0.31 -22.47 -15.35
N SER A 262 0.52 -22.43 -16.39
CA SER A 262 1.94 -22.16 -16.31
C SER A 262 2.22 -20.71 -16.71
N ARG A 263 3.43 -20.23 -16.40
CA ARG A 263 3.87 -18.84 -16.69
C ARG A 263 3.58 -18.41 -18.14
N HIS A 264 3.90 -19.25 -19.12
CA HIS A 264 3.71 -18.95 -20.55
C HIS A 264 2.25 -18.80 -21.00
N HIS A 265 1.28 -19.28 -20.22
CA HIS A 265 -0.14 -19.15 -20.56
C HIS A 265 -0.69 -17.75 -20.31
N HIS A 266 -0.08 -16.97 -19.42
CA HIS A 266 -0.61 -15.68 -19.00
C HIS A 266 0.42 -14.55 -18.96
N LEU A 267 1.72 -14.85 -18.85
CA LEU A 267 2.77 -13.85 -18.91
C LEU A 267 3.21 -13.64 -20.34
N VAL A 268 3.29 -12.38 -20.75
CA VAL A 268 3.79 -11.98 -22.07
C VAL A 268 4.64 -10.73 -21.97
N ARG A 269 5.60 -10.59 -22.88
CA ARG A 269 6.43 -9.41 -23.02
C ARG A 269 5.57 -8.24 -23.51
N LYS A 270 5.74 -7.07 -22.89
CA LYS A 270 4.96 -5.85 -23.20
C LYS A 270 5.13 -5.36 -24.65
N SER A 271 6.24 -5.71 -25.31
CA SER A 271 6.57 -5.21 -26.66
C SER A 271 5.92 -6.00 -27.79
N ASP A 272 5.83 -7.33 -27.69
CA ASP A 272 5.44 -8.21 -28.79
C ASP A 272 4.44 -9.31 -28.40
N GLY A 273 4.10 -9.43 -27.11
CA GLY A 273 3.15 -10.44 -26.63
C GLY A 273 3.72 -11.86 -26.55
N LEU A 274 5.03 -12.06 -26.67
CA LEU A 274 5.67 -13.37 -26.57
C LEU A 274 6.19 -13.67 -25.15
N TYR A 275 6.36 -14.95 -24.80
CA TYR A 275 6.93 -15.37 -23.53
C TYR A 275 8.31 -16.00 -23.71
N ASP A 276 9.36 -15.40 -23.14
CA ASP A 276 10.69 -16.00 -23.01
C ASP A 276 10.99 -16.32 -21.53
N PRO A 277 11.13 -17.60 -21.14
CA PRO A 277 11.36 -17.98 -19.75
C PRO A 277 12.65 -17.43 -19.15
N MET A 278 13.73 -17.35 -19.94
CA MET A 278 15.06 -16.98 -19.44
C MET A 278 15.21 -15.48 -19.34
N GLU A 279 14.60 -14.72 -20.26
CA GLU A 279 14.49 -13.28 -20.13
C GLU A 279 13.59 -12.89 -18.96
N TYR A 280 12.43 -13.54 -18.80
CA TYR A 280 11.53 -13.26 -17.68
C TYR A 280 12.23 -13.43 -16.31
N GLU A 281 13.06 -14.47 -16.15
CA GLU A 281 13.77 -14.70 -14.89
C GLU A 281 14.81 -13.60 -14.58
N ASN A 282 15.40 -12.98 -15.62
CA ASN A 282 16.40 -11.94 -15.47
C ASN A 282 15.82 -10.51 -15.48
N ARG A 283 14.71 -10.30 -16.20
CA ARG A 283 14.06 -9.01 -16.46
C ARG A 283 12.53 -9.10 -16.42
N PRO A 284 11.94 -9.45 -15.25
CA PRO A 284 10.50 -9.62 -15.11
C PRO A 284 9.70 -8.33 -15.35
N GLU A 285 10.32 -7.15 -15.24
CA GLU A 285 9.70 -5.83 -15.45
C GLU A 285 9.23 -5.59 -16.90
N LEU A 286 9.78 -6.35 -17.85
CA LEU A 286 9.42 -6.30 -19.27
C LEU A 286 8.12 -7.05 -19.59
N TYR A 287 7.59 -7.81 -18.63
CA TYR A 287 6.44 -8.67 -18.80
C TYR A 287 5.18 -8.08 -18.17
N THR A 288 4.02 -8.51 -18.65
CA THR A 288 2.70 -8.24 -18.08
C THR A 288 1.87 -9.52 -18.06
N SER A 289 0.77 -9.54 -17.30
CA SER A 289 -0.14 -10.69 -17.19
C SER A 289 -1.46 -10.42 -17.93
N HIS A 290 -1.84 -11.31 -18.85
CA HIS A 290 -3.16 -11.29 -19.52
C HIS A 290 -4.21 -12.16 -18.82
N PHE A 291 -3.89 -12.74 -17.66
CA PHE A 291 -4.80 -13.60 -16.90
C PHE A 291 -6.21 -13.00 -16.72
N ARG A 292 -6.26 -11.69 -16.40
CA ARG A 292 -7.50 -10.91 -16.25
C ARG A 292 -8.44 -10.93 -17.46
N THR A 293 -7.91 -11.11 -18.67
CA THR A 293 -8.66 -11.03 -19.93
C THR A 293 -8.85 -12.40 -20.58
N SER A 294 -7.84 -13.27 -20.51
CA SER A 294 -7.87 -14.55 -21.21
C SER A 294 -8.41 -15.70 -20.38
N VAL A 295 -8.37 -15.63 -19.04
CA VAL A 295 -8.70 -16.76 -18.17
C VAL A 295 -9.72 -16.40 -17.09
N ALA A 296 -9.48 -15.33 -16.32
CA ALA A 296 -10.33 -14.95 -15.20
C ALA A 296 -11.83 -14.76 -15.57
N PRO A 297 -12.20 -14.17 -16.74
CA PRO A 297 -13.60 -14.00 -17.11
C PRO A 297 -14.37 -15.30 -17.37
N TYR A 298 -13.65 -16.42 -17.54
CA TYR A 298 -14.19 -17.74 -17.85
C TYR A 298 -13.99 -18.74 -16.70
N THR A 299 -13.41 -18.29 -15.59
CA THR A 299 -13.12 -19.10 -14.40
C THR A 299 -14.22 -18.90 -13.37
N THR A 300 -14.75 -19.99 -12.80
CA THR A 300 -15.72 -19.95 -11.69
C THR A 300 -15.02 -19.87 -10.34
N CYS A 301 -13.96 -20.67 -10.17
CA CYS A 301 -13.16 -20.70 -8.95
C CYS A 301 -11.67 -20.73 -9.28
N LEU A 302 -10.92 -19.77 -8.74
CA LEU A 302 -9.47 -19.69 -8.87
C LEU A 302 -8.78 -20.34 -7.67
N ILE A 303 -7.87 -21.28 -7.93
CA ILE A 303 -6.99 -21.89 -6.93
C ILE A 303 -5.59 -21.34 -7.19
N ASN A 304 -5.19 -20.35 -6.38
CA ASN A 304 -3.92 -19.68 -6.52
C ASN A 304 -2.84 -20.33 -5.64
N GLY A 305 -1.79 -20.85 -6.26
CA GLY A 305 -0.70 -21.56 -5.58
C GLY A 305 0.70 -21.14 -6.03
N ILE A 306 0.80 -19.97 -6.69
CA ILE A 306 2.08 -19.46 -7.22
C ILE A 306 2.90 -18.76 -6.16
N TYR A 307 4.21 -18.88 -6.28
CA TYR A 307 5.14 -17.95 -5.67
C TYR A 307 5.13 -16.64 -6.46
N TRP A 308 5.08 -15.50 -5.78
CA TRP A 308 5.10 -14.18 -6.39
C TRP A 308 6.20 -13.31 -5.80
N ASP A 309 6.91 -12.59 -6.67
CA ASP A 309 7.94 -11.62 -6.29
C ASP A 309 7.46 -10.19 -6.61
N PRO A 310 7.72 -9.19 -5.76
CA PRO A 310 7.31 -7.80 -5.99
C PRO A 310 7.74 -7.17 -7.33
N GLN A 311 8.79 -7.69 -7.97
CA GLN A 311 9.26 -7.23 -9.28
C GLN A 311 8.49 -7.85 -10.45
N THR A 312 7.65 -8.86 -10.18
CA THR A 312 6.89 -9.60 -11.20
C THR A 312 5.45 -9.11 -11.31
N PRO A 313 4.81 -9.23 -12.50
CA PRO A 313 3.42 -8.85 -12.67
C PRO A 313 2.48 -9.59 -11.72
N ARG A 314 1.47 -8.88 -11.19
CA ARG A 314 0.40 -9.48 -10.40
C ARG A 314 -0.52 -10.31 -11.29
N LEU A 315 -1.17 -11.31 -10.70
CA LEU A 315 -2.15 -12.14 -11.39
C LEU A 315 -3.48 -11.39 -11.56
N LEU A 316 -3.96 -10.76 -10.48
CA LEU A 316 -5.14 -9.89 -10.48
C LEU A 316 -4.89 -8.62 -9.66
N LYS A 317 -5.19 -7.47 -10.25
CA LYS A 317 -5.21 -6.16 -9.60
C LYS A 317 -6.60 -5.79 -9.09
N ARG A 318 -6.70 -4.76 -8.24
CA ARG A 318 -7.98 -4.17 -7.79
C ARG A 318 -8.87 -3.74 -8.96
N LEU A 319 -8.27 -3.13 -9.98
CA LEU A 319 -9.00 -2.72 -11.18
C LEU A 319 -9.51 -3.93 -11.99
N ASP A 320 -8.77 -5.04 -11.99
CA ASP A 320 -9.18 -6.26 -12.67
C ASP A 320 -10.39 -6.89 -11.97
N ALA A 321 -10.38 -6.90 -10.63
CA ALA A 321 -11.51 -7.32 -9.80
C ALA A 321 -12.79 -6.53 -10.11
N GLN A 322 -12.69 -5.18 -10.17
CA GLN A 322 -13.81 -4.32 -10.53
C GLN A 322 -14.38 -4.66 -11.91
N ARG A 323 -13.52 -4.94 -12.89
CA ARG A 323 -13.96 -5.34 -14.24
C ARG A 323 -14.68 -6.68 -14.23
N LEU A 324 -14.18 -7.65 -13.46
CA LEU A 324 -14.71 -9.01 -13.39
C LEU A 324 -16.06 -9.09 -12.65
N ILE A 325 -16.32 -8.19 -11.70
CA ILE A 325 -17.58 -8.16 -10.92
C ILE A 325 -18.73 -7.45 -11.66
N ARG A 326 -18.44 -6.74 -12.77
CA ARG A 326 -19.49 -6.04 -13.53
C ARG A 326 -20.54 -7.04 -14.02
N PRO A 327 -21.84 -6.76 -13.78
CA PRO A 327 -22.92 -7.61 -14.26
C PRO A 327 -22.80 -7.79 -15.78
N ARG A 328 -22.83 -9.03 -16.25
CA ARG A 328 -23.07 -9.28 -17.68
C ARG A 328 -24.48 -8.80 -18.02
N LYS A 329 -24.68 -8.28 -19.24
CA LYS A 329 -26.03 -7.89 -19.73
C LYS A 329 -27.00 -9.03 -19.40
N THR A 330 -28.05 -8.71 -18.64
CA THR A 330 -29.09 -9.65 -18.18
C THR A 330 -29.55 -10.50 -19.36
N SER A 331 -29.28 -11.80 -19.30
CA SER A 331 -29.81 -12.75 -20.27
C SER A 331 -31.34 -12.80 -20.12
N SER A 332 -32.05 -13.12 -21.20
CA SER A 332 -33.52 -13.27 -21.20
C SER A 332 -34.06 -14.38 -20.30
N ASN A 333 -33.18 -15.12 -19.61
CA ASN A 333 -33.49 -16.32 -18.83
C ASN A 333 -33.39 -16.10 -17.31
N ASP A 334 -33.25 -14.85 -16.85
CA ASP A 334 -33.21 -14.53 -15.42
C ASP A 334 -34.62 -14.60 -14.83
N HIS A 335 -34.85 -15.54 -13.90
CA HIS A 335 -36.15 -15.78 -13.28
C HIS A 335 -36.01 -15.71 -11.76
N GLU A 336 -37.00 -15.14 -11.06
CA GLU A 336 -36.97 -14.91 -9.61
C GLU A 336 -36.63 -16.18 -8.78
N GLY A 337 -37.09 -17.36 -9.22
CA GLY A 337 -36.78 -18.64 -8.56
C GLY A 337 -35.54 -19.38 -9.08
N SER A 338 -34.85 -18.85 -10.08
CA SER A 338 -33.67 -19.46 -10.71
C SER A 338 -32.73 -18.37 -11.25
N PRO A 339 -32.16 -17.53 -10.35
CA PRO A 339 -31.38 -16.37 -10.76
C PRO A 339 -30.13 -16.76 -11.55
N ALA A 340 -29.68 -15.90 -12.45
CA ALA A 340 -28.35 -16.03 -13.05
C ALA A 340 -27.26 -15.64 -12.03
N LEU A 341 -26.04 -16.16 -12.23
CA LEU A 341 -24.89 -15.70 -11.45
C LEU A 341 -24.56 -14.24 -11.78
N PRO A 342 -24.16 -13.42 -10.78
CA PRO A 342 -23.86 -12.00 -10.99
C PRO A 342 -22.63 -11.78 -11.91
N HIS A 343 -21.67 -12.70 -11.85
CA HIS A 343 -20.47 -12.74 -12.68
C HIS A 343 -19.90 -14.17 -12.66
N LYS A 344 -18.90 -14.45 -13.50
CA LYS A 344 -18.36 -15.82 -13.64
C LYS A 344 -17.43 -16.19 -12.47
N LEU A 345 -16.49 -15.34 -12.11
CA LEU A 345 -15.49 -15.61 -11.07
C LEU A 345 -16.08 -15.43 -9.68
N LEU A 346 -16.59 -16.49 -9.07
CA LEU A 346 -17.29 -16.41 -7.78
C LEU A 346 -16.36 -16.50 -6.57
N ALA A 347 -15.26 -17.26 -6.69
CA ALA A 347 -14.41 -17.58 -5.55
C ALA A 347 -12.92 -17.64 -5.92
N ILE A 348 -12.08 -17.26 -4.96
CA ILE A 348 -10.62 -17.33 -5.03
C ILE A 348 -10.10 -17.99 -3.75
N CYS A 349 -9.46 -19.15 -3.91
CA CYS A 349 -8.65 -19.76 -2.87
C CYS A 349 -7.19 -19.40 -3.10
N ASP A 350 -6.69 -18.44 -2.34
CA ASP A 350 -5.28 -18.04 -2.38
C ASP A 350 -4.46 -18.83 -1.35
N ILE A 351 -3.97 -20.00 -1.77
CA ILE A 351 -3.19 -20.91 -0.94
C ILE A 351 -1.77 -20.39 -0.68
N SER A 352 -1.28 -19.44 -1.50
CA SER A 352 0.00 -18.78 -1.23
C SER A 352 -0.08 -17.92 0.04
N ALA A 353 -1.28 -17.36 0.32
CA ALA A 353 -1.57 -16.53 1.49
C ALA A 353 -0.58 -15.37 1.67
N ASP A 354 -0.19 -14.74 0.55
CA ASP A 354 0.72 -13.58 0.52
C ASP A 354 -0.07 -12.27 0.51
N THR A 355 -0.17 -11.58 1.67
CA THR A 355 -0.90 -10.31 1.78
C THR A 355 -0.34 -9.26 0.83
N GLY A 356 -1.19 -8.70 -0.03
CA GLY A 356 -0.79 -7.78 -1.09
C GLY A 356 0.17 -8.42 -2.10
N GLY A 357 0.03 -9.73 -2.35
CA GLY A 357 0.85 -10.54 -3.25
C GLY A 357 0.29 -10.64 -4.68
N SER A 358 0.30 -11.85 -5.27
CA SER A 358 -0.18 -12.03 -6.66
C SER A 358 -1.65 -11.61 -6.87
N ILE A 359 -2.48 -11.68 -5.82
CA ILE A 359 -3.82 -11.10 -5.76
C ILE A 359 -3.74 -9.79 -4.96
N GLU A 360 -3.78 -8.64 -5.64
CA GLU A 360 -3.47 -7.34 -5.04
C GLU A 360 -4.37 -6.96 -3.87
N PHE A 361 -5.64 -7.33 -3.97
CA PHE A 361 -6.66 -6.94 -3.01
C PHE A 361 -6.77 -7.88 -1.82
N MET A 362 -6.01 -8.97 -1.77
CA MET A 362 -5.94 -9.81 -0.57
C MET A 362 -5.06 -9.10 0.46
N THR A 363 -5.66 -8.27 1.32
CA THR A 363 -4.93 -7.46 2.30
C THR A 363 -4.65 -8.21 3.60
N GLU A 364 -5.48 -9.18 3.94
CA GLU A 364 -5.36 -10.00 5.15
C GLU A 364 -5.63 -11.48 4.84
N CYS A 365 -4.94 -12.36 5.57
CA CYS A 365 -5.18 -13.80 5.49
C CYS A 365 -6.40 -14.19 6.32
N THR A 366 -7.30 -14.98 5.74
CA THR A 366 -8.37 -15.65 6.50
C THR A 366 -7.77 -16.66 7.50
N THR A 367 -8.55 -17.08 8.49
CA THR A 367 -8.10 -18.04 9.52
C THR A 367 -8.92 -19.32 9.47
N ILE A 368 -8.50 -20.40 10.14
CA ILE A 368 -9.35 -21.61 10.21
C ILE A 368 -10.69 -21.31 10.91
N ASP A 369 -10.70 -20.39 11.87
CA ASP A 369 -11.91 -19.98 12.61
C ASP A 369 -12.83 -19.07 11.78
N LYS A 370 -12.24 -18.23 10.91
CA LYS A 370 -12.94 -17.39 9.93
C LYS A 370 -12.37 -17.64 8.52
N PRO A 371 -12.77 -18.74 7.86
CA PRO A 371 -12.11 -19.24 6.66
C PRO A 371 -12.44 -18.50 5.37
N PHE A 372 -13.51 -17.70 5.38
CA PHE A 372 -13.96 -16.95 4.22
C PHE A 372 -14.21 -15.49 4.56
N CYS A 373 -13.91 -14.62 3.61
CA CYS A 373 -14.41 -13.25 3.56
C CYS A 373 -14.89 -12.94 2.14
N MET A 374 -15.74 -11.92 2.00
CA MET A 374 -16.15 -11.41 0.69
C MET A 374 -15.39 -10.14 0.37
N TYR A 375 -14.82 -10.07 -0.83
CA TYR A 375 -14.19 -8.87 -1.36
C TYR A 375 -15.10 -8.16 -2.37
N ASP A 376 -15.64 -6.99 -2.00
CA ASP A 376 -16.36 -6.10 -2.91
C ASP A 376 -15.35 -5.13 -3.57
N ALA A 377 -15.11 -5.32 -4.87
CA ALA A 377 -14.15 -4.51 -5.61
C ALA A 377 -14.64 -3.08 -5.90
N ASP A 378 -15.95 -2.83 -5.94
CA ASP A 378 -16.51 -1.50 -6.19
C ASP A 378 -16.41 -0.61 -4.94
N GLN A 379 -16.64 -1.20 -3.77
CA GLN A 379 -16.58 -0.49 -2.48
C GLN A 379 -15.18 -0.55 -1.84
N HIS A 380 -14.34 -1.49 -2.27
CA HIS A 380 -13.05 -1.82 -1.64
C HIS A 380 -13.20 -2.20 -0.16
N ILE A 381 -14.24 -2.96 0.17
CA ILE A 381 -14.55 -3.40 1.52
C ILE A 381 -14.50 -4.93 1.57
N ASP A 382 -13.83 -5.46 2.59
CA ASP A 382 -13.95 -6.85 2.99
C ASP A 382 -15.06 -6.99 4.03
N HIS A 383 -15.95 -7.97 3.89
CA HIS A 383 -16.93 -8.29 4.93
C HIS A 383 -17.06 -9.79 5.20
N ASP A 384 -17.41 -10.13 6.45
CA ASP A 384 -17.47 -11.51 6.96
C ASP A 384 -18.68 -12.33 6.42
N SER A 385 -19.68 -11.67 5.80
CA SER A 385 -20.81 -12.36 5.18
C SER A 385 -20.43 -12.95 3.82
N VAL A 386 -20.98 -14.12 3.46
CA VAL A 386 -20.86 -14.73 2.12
C VAL A 386 -21.93 -14.22 1.13
N GLU A 387 -22.85 -13.37 1.58
CA GLU A 387 -23.88 -12.70 0.78
C GLU A 387 -23.33 -11.45 0.10
N GLY A 388 -24.07 -10.87 -0.85
CA GLY A 388 -23.68 -9.60 -1.49
C GLY A 388 -22.78 -9.75 -2.72
N ASN A 389 -22.38 -8.59 -3.27
CA ASN A 389 -21.57 -8.51 -4.48
C ASN A 389 -20.08 -8.78 -4.18
N GLY A 390 -19.35 -9.28 -5.18
CA GLY A 390 -17.91 -9.54 -5.04
C GLY A 390 -17.51 -11.02 -5.11
N PHE A 391 -16.29 -11.29 -4.62
CA PHE A 391 -15.67 -12.62 -4.62
C PHE A 391 -15.59 -13.23 -3.23
N LEU A 392 -15.85 -14.53 -3.13
CA LEU A 392 -15.53 -15.30 -1.92
C LEU A 392 -14.02 -15.58 -1.88
N MET A 393 -13.35 -15.08 -0.85
CA MET A 393 -11.91 -15.25 -0.64
C MET A 393 -11.64 -16.30 0.44
N CYS A 394 -10.66 -17.18 0.19
CA CYS A 394 -10.09 -18.11 1.18
C CYS A 394 -8.56 -18.09 1.09
N SER A 395 -7.89 -17.56 2.11
CA SER A 395 -6.43 -17.31 2.16
C SER A 395 -5.78 -17.76 3.47
N ILE A 396 -6.06 -19.00 3.91
CA ILE A 396 -5.57 -19.53 5.19
C ILE A 396 -4.07 -19.87 5.10
N ASP A 397 -3.24 -19.29 5.97
CA ASP A 397 -1.77 -19.41 5.95
C ASP A 397 -1.24 -20.75 6.52
N ASN A 398 -2.08 -21.49 7.24
CA ASN A 398 -1.72 -22.71 7.96
C ASN A 398 -2.59 -23.92 7.57
N LEU A 399 -3.11 -23.94 6.34
CA LEU A 399 -4.00 -24.98 5.78
C LEU A 399 -3.66 -26.44 6.15
N PRO A 400 -2.40 -26.91 6.12
CA PRO A 400 -2.10 -28.31 6.43
C PRO A 400 -2.37 -28.69 7.90
N ALA A 401 -2.59 -27.73 8.80
CA ALA A 401 -2.98 -28.00 10.18
C ALA A 401 -4.39 -28.61 10.31
N GLN A 402 -5.22 -28.47 9.27
CA GLN A 402 -6.57 -29.05 9.22
C GLN A 402 -6.58 -30.56 8.96
N LEU A 403 -5.51 -31.09 8.33
CA LEU A 403 -5.31 -32.53 8.07
C LEU A 403 -4.00 -33.00 8.76
N PRO A 404 -3.95 -32.98 10.10
CA PRO A 404 -2.68 -33.04 10.83
C PRO A 404 -2.02 -34.42 10.82
N ILE A 405 -2.79 -35.50 10.66
CA ILE A 405 -2.25 -36.87 10.66
C ILE A 405 -1.47 -37.09 9.37
N GLU A 406 -2.10 -36.84 8.24
CA GLU A 406 -1.50 -37.07 6.93
C GLU A 406 -0.39 -36.06 6.63
N ALA A 407 -0.54 -34.80 7.09
CA ALA A 407 0.55 -33.83 7.06
C ALA A 407 1.76 -34.29 7.88
N THR A 408 1.55 -34.94 9.05
CA THR A 408 2.62 -35.53 9.88
C THR A 408 3.32 -36.68 9.16
N GLU A 409 2.57 -37.56 8.50
CA GLU A 409 3.12 -38.68 7.76
C GLU A 409 3.95 -38.21 6.56
N TYR A 410 3.37 -37.35 5.73
CA TYR A 410 4.02 -36.82 4.53
C TYR A 410 5.26 -35.98 4.83
N PHE A 411 5.20 -35.15 5.86
CA PHE A 411 6.34 -34.37 6.32
C PHE A 411 7.42 -35.29 6.90
N GLY A 412 7.00 -36.27 7.70
CA GLY A 412 7.86 -37.30 8.25
C GLY A 412 8.61 -38.06 7.18
N ASP A 413 7.96 -38.50 6.10
CA ASP A 413 8.61 -39.24 4.99
C ASP A 413 9.78 -38.49 4.37
N ARG A 414 9.63 -37.17 4.24
CA ARG A 414 10.66 -36.32 3.63
C ARG A 414 11.75 -35.94 4.62
N LEU A 415 11.40 -35.79 5.89
CA LEU A 415 12.36 -35.47 6.94
C LEU A 415 13.19 -36.69 7.35
N PHE A 416 12.56 -37.87 7.37
CA PHE A 416 13.11 -39.09 7.97
C PHE A 416 14.48 -39.52 7.42
N PRO A 417 14.76 -39.48 6.11
CA PRO A 417 16.09 -39.80 5.58
C PRO A 417 17.21 -38.98 6.22
N TYR A 418 16.90 -37.75 6.61
CA TYR A 418 17.85 -36.80 7.17
C TYR A 418 17.96 -36.87 8.70
N ILE A 419 17.00 -37.52 9.39
CA ILE A 419 17.03 -37.67 10.85
C ILE A 419 18.30 -38.42 11.29
N TRP A 420 18.66 -39.49 10.58
CA TRP A 420 19.86 -40.29 10.90
C TRP A 420 21.11 -39.44 10.95
N GLU A 421 21.23 -38.52 10.01
CA GLU A 421 22.39 -37.64 9.92
C GLU A 421 22.35 -36.50 10.96
N MET A 422 21.16 -35.97 11.27
CA MET A 422 20.98 -34.99 12.36
C MET A 422 21.34 -35.58 13.73
N VAL A 423 20.99 -36.85 13.95
CA VAL A 423 21.28 -37.61 15.16
C VAL A 423 22.77 -37.94 15.26
N SER A 424 23.44 -38.21 14.12
CA SER A 424 24.85 -38.60 14.04
C SER A 424 25.83 -37.41 13.92
N PHE A 425 25.31 -36.18 13.82
CA PHE A 425 26.09 -34.94 13.62
C PHE A 425 26.97 -34.95 12.35
N SER A 426 26.42 -35.36 11.19
CA SER A 426 27.12 -35.33 9.90
C SER A 426 27.33 -33.89 9.36
N GLN A 427 28.27 -33.71 8.42
CA GLN A 427 28.55 -32.41 7.79
C GLN A 427 27.50 -31.95 6.76
N SER A 428 26.53 -32.78 6.36
CA SER A 428 25.61 -32.48 5.24
C SER A 428 24.65 -31.30 5.53
N PHE A 429 24.34 -31.00 6.79
CA PHE A 429 23.39 -29.93 7.18
C PHE A 429 24.06 -28.59 7.46
N VAL A 430 25.36 -28.46 7.24
CA VAL A 430 26.09 -27.19 7.48
C VAL A 430 25.37 -26.00 6.81
N PHE A 431 24.68 -26.23 5.69
CA PHE A 431 23.95 -25.19 4.95
C PHE A 431 22.56 -24.82 5.50
N ALA A 432 21.99 -25.59 6.43
CA ALA A 432 20.69 -25.35 7.05
C ALA A 432 20.78 -24.99 8.55
N ILE A 433 21.98 -25.05 9.14
CA ILE A 433 22.23 -24.66 10.52
C ILE A 433 22.32 -23.13 10.60
N ILE A 434 21.36 -22.50 11.28
CA ILE A 434 21.29 -21.04 11.46
C ILE A 434 22.27 -20.58 12.55
N THR A 435 22.20 -21.24 13.72
CA THR A 435 23.02 -20.91 14.89
C THR A 435 23.81 -22.14 15.32
N SER A 436 25.01 -21.94 15.87
CA SER A 436 25.78 -22.98 16.56
C SER A 436 26.80 -22.33 17.49
N ASN A 437 27.04 -22.90 18.68
CA ASN A 437 28.06 -22.42 19.63
C ASN A 437 27.94 -20.93 19.98
N GLY A 438 26.70 -20.45 20.10
CA GLY A 438 26.39 -19.06 20.46
C GLY A 438 26.60 -18.02 19.35
N VAL A 439 26.89 -18.45 18.13
CA VAL A 439 27.06 -17.57 16.97
C VAL A 439 26.16 -17.99 15.80
N LEU A 440 25.89 -17.03 14.91
CA LEU A 440 25.34 -17.33 13.58
C LEU A 440 26.40 -18.08 12.77
N THR A 441 25.99 -19.07 11.98
CA THR A 441 26.94 -19.73 11.07
C THR A 441 27.23 -18.83 9.86
N PRO A 442 28.35 -19.02 9.13
CA PRO A 442 28.80 -18.09 8.09
C PRO A 442 27.76 -17.72 7.03
N LYS A 443 26.89 -18.66 6.65
CA LYS A 443 25.82 -18.44 5.65
C LYS A 443 24.71 -17.51 6.16
N PHE A 444 24.57 -17.35 7.48
CA PHE A 444 23.49 -16.60 8.12
C PHE A 444 23.97 -15.35 8.87
N GLU A 445 25.27 -15.03 8.83
CA GLU A 445 25.82 -13.78 9.36
C GLU A 445 25.17 -12.51 8.76
N TYR A 446 24.57 -12.62 7.56
CA TYR A 446 23.80 -11.51 6.99
C TYR A 446 22.58 -11.11 7.82
N ILE A 447 22.04 -12.01 8.66
CA ILE A 447 20.93 -11.70 9.57
C ILE A 447 21.34 -10.57 10.51
N GLU A 448 22.58 -10.57 10.99
CA GLU A 448 23.11 -9.49 11.82
C GLU A 448 23.20 -8.17 11.03
N LYS A 449 23.62 -8.22 9.75
CA LYS A 449 23.60 -7.03 8.88
C LYS A 449 22.17 -6.51 8.64
N LEU A 450 21.18 -7.39 8.53
CA LEU A 450 19.77 -7.00 8.40
C LEU A 450 19.27 -6.35 9.70
N ARG A 451 19.63 -6.92 10.86
CA ARG A 451 19.37 -6.36 12.19
C ARG A 451 20.02 -4.99 12.32
N GLU A 452 21.31 -4.86 12.03
CA GLU A 452 22.03 -3.58 12.06
C GLU A 452 21.47 -2.56 11.08
N ARG A 453 21.03 -2.95 9.88
CA ARG A 453 20.39 -2.00 8.94
C ARG A 453 19.09 -1.47 9.49
N ARG A 454 18.29 -2.36 10.10
CA ARG A 454 17.04 -2.00 10.76
C ARG A 454 17.30 -1.15 12.01
N GLU A 455 18.30 -1.53 12.79
CA GLU A 455 18.72 -0.81 13.99
C GLU A 455 19.36 0.52 13.62
N LYS A 456 20.16 0.63 12.56
CA LYS A 456 20.66 1.89 11.98
C LYS A 456 19.51 2.73 11.45
N ALA A 457 18.50 2.15 10.81
CA ALA A 457 17.27 2.88 10.47
C ALA A 457 16.52 3.37 11.74
N GLN A 458 16.62 2.64 12.86
CA GLN A 458 16.09 3.03 14.17
C GLN A 458 17.03 3.94 15.01
N ILE A 459 18.35 3.94 14.77
CA ILE A 459 19.41 4.68 15.48
C ILE A 459 19.71 6.00 14.76
N MET A 460 19.61 6.04 13.42
CA MET A 460 19.47 7.29 12.67
C MET A 460 18.21 8.05 13.11
N LYS A 461 17.21 7.31 13.61
CA LYS A 461 16.06 7.85 14.37
C LYS A 461 16.42 8.35 15.80
N LYS A 462 17.59 7.99 16.37
CA LYS A 462 17.97 8.25 17.78
C LYS A 462 19.23 9.11 18.06
N GLY A 463 19.95 9.72 17.11
CA GLY A 463 21.16 10.51 17.39
C GLY A 463 21.04 12.04 17.26
N GLY A 464 21.30 12.79 18.35
CA GLY A 464 21.61 14.23 18.38
C GLY A 464 20.44 15.20 18.15
N MET A 465 20.28 16.22 19.01
CA MET A 465 19.25 17.25 18.78
C MET A 465 19.51 17.98 17.45
N LYS A 466 18.60 17.84 16.48
CA LYS A 466 18.63 18.53 15.19
C LYS A 466 17.94 19.88 15.32
N ARG A 467 18.64 20.97 14.96
CA ARG A 467 18.11 22.34 15.06
C ARG A 467 17.49 22.78 13.73
N VAL A 468 16.23 23.22 13.79
CA VAL A 468 15.47 23.76 12.66
C VAL A 468 15.18 25.23 12.89
N LEU A 469 15.51 26.08 11.91
CA LEU A 469 15.11 27.48 11.90
C LEU A 469 13.82 27.62 11.07
N LEU A 470 12.73 28.07 11.69
CA LEU A 470 11.48 28.34 10.99
C LEU A 470 11.31 29.85 10.78
N LEU A 471 11.32 30.27 9.52
CA LEU A 471 11.06 31.64 9.11
C LEU A 471 9.59 31.79 8.69
N GLY A 472 8.86 32.66 9.40
CA GLY A 472 7.45 32.93 9.18
C GLY A 472 6.57 32.40 10.32
N SER A 473 5.73 33.28 10.85
CA SER A 473 4.80 33.01 11.94
C SER A 473 3.33 33.10 11.51
N GLY A 474 3.06 32.95 10.21
CA GLY A 474 1.70 32.97 9.67
C GLY A 474 0.89 31.70 10.01
N TYR A 475 -0.38 31.67 9.62
CA TYR A 475 -1.33 30.60 9.97
C TYR A 475 -0.87 29.18 9.59
N VAL A 476 -0.09 29.03 8.51
CA VAL A 476 0.42 27.73 8.03
C VAL A 476 1.64 27.21 8.81
N SER A 477 2.23 28.01 9.71
CA SER A 477 3.42 27.64 10.46
C SER A 477 3.13 26.75 11.69
N GLY A 478 1.86 26.67 12.11
CA GLY A 478 1.40 25.87 13.26
C GLY A 478 1.69 24.38 13.10
N PRO A 479 1.14 23.72 12.07
CA PRO A 479 1.35 22.29 11.80
C PRO A 479 2.82 21.93 11.59
N VAL A 480 3.62 22.83 11.00
CA VAL A 480 5.07 22.62 10.84
C VAL A 480 5.76 22.43 12.18
N VAL A 481 5.44 23.29 13.16
CA VAL A 481 6.02 23.18 14.50
C VAL A 481 5.50 21.96 15.22
N GLU A 482 4.19 21.78 15.24
CA GLU A 482 3.54 20.65 15.91
C GLU A 482 4.15 19.33 15.44
N TYR A 483 4.13 19.04 14.13
CA TYR A 483 4.69 17.81 13.56
C TYR A 483 6.18 17.60 13.85
N LEU A 484 7.02 18.63 13.67
CA LEU A 484 8.46 18.50 13.86
C LEU A 484 8.84 18.29 15.34
N THR A 485 8.12 18.93 16.27
CA THR A 485 8.35 18.82 17.72
C THR A 485 7.85 17.52 18.35
N ARG A 486 7.05 16.71 17.65
CA ARG A 486 6.70 15.33 18.08
C ARG A 486 7.92 14.45 18.32
N ASN A 487 9.05 14.78 17.69
CA ASN A 487 10.34 14.17 18.02
C ASN A 487 11.10 15.09 18.95
N GLU A 488 11.30 14.62 20.18
CA GLU A 488 12.04 15.29 21.25
C GLU A 488 13.49 15.66 20.86
N LYS A 489 14.00 15.10 19.76
CA LYS A 489 15.33 15.40 19.20
C LYS A 489 15.30 16.53 18.16
N VAL A 490 14.18 17.21 17.94
CA VAL A 490 14.14 18.41 17.10
C VAL A 490 13.87 19.64 17.94
N GLN A 491 14.81 20.58 17.89
CA GLN A 491 14.64 21.90 18.48
C GLN A 491 14.31 22.91 17.38
N ILE A 492 13.16 23.57 17.50
CA ILE A 492 12.74 24.60 16.55
C ILE A 492 13.02 25.98 17.14
N LEU A 493 13.79 26.78 16.42
CA LEU A 493 13.91 28.21 16.68
C LEU A 493 12.93 28.95 15.76
N ARG A 494 11.91 29.59 16.33
CA ARG A 494 10.99 30.47 15.61
C ARG A 494 11.45 31.91 15.72
N LEU A 495 11.40 32.63 14.60
CA LEU A 495 11.52 34.09 14.62
C LEU A 495 10.15 34.72 14.40
N PHE A 496 9.65 35.34 15.47
CA PHE A 496 8.42 36.11 15.47
C PHE A 496 8.76 37.59 15.28
N HIS A 497 8.45 38.18 14.12
CA HIS A 497 8.29 39.64 14.07
C HIS A 497 7.28 40.05 13.00
N SER A 498 6.30 40.86 13.43
CA SER A 498 5.13 41.34 12.70
C SER A 498 5.43 42.48 11.71
N SER A 499 6.69 42.82 11.48
CA SER A 499 7.09 43.92 10.60
C SER A 499 8.39 43.59 9.86
N LEU A 500 8.30 42.75 8.82
CA LEU A 500 9.40 42.48 7.90
C LEU A 500 9.37 43.48 6.73
N SER A 501 9.91 44.68 6.97
CA SER A 501 10.42 45.55 5.90
C SER A 501 11.95 45.50 5.92
N GLY A 502 12.56 44.66 5.07
CA GLY A 502 13.96 44.81 4.68
C GLY A 502 14.95 43.68 5.08
N GLN A 503 16.11 43.72 4.40
CA GLN A 503 17.27 42.82 4.51
C GLN A 503 17.87 42.66 5.92
N SER A 504 17.47 43.49 6.89
CA SER A 504 18.14 43.64 8.19
C SER A 504 17.96 42.48 9.19
N VAL A 505 16.99 41.57 8.99
CA VAL A 505 16.62 40.54 9.99
C VAL A 505 17.03 39.12 9.60
N VAL A 506 17.24 38.84 8.31
CA VAL A 506 17.64 37.49 7.84
C VAL A 506 19.07 37.17 8.27
N THR A 507 19.96 38.16 8.29
CA THR A 507 21.40 37.95 8.59
C THR A 507 21.67 37.53 10.04
N PRO A 508 21.08 38.15 11.10
CA PRO A 508 21.26 37.71 12.49
C PRO A 508 20.61 36.35 12.79
N ALA A 509 19.45 36.08 12.19
CA ALA A 509 18.70 34.84 12.31
C ALA A 509 19.50 33.60 11.88
N MET A 510 20.22 33.73 10.76
CA MET A 510 21.02 32.65 10.18
C MET A 510 22.20 32.24 11.08
N ASN A 511 22.61 33.06 12.06
CA ASN A 511 23.64 32.69 13.04
C ASN A 511 23.23 31.52 13.95
N PHE A 512 21.94 31.26 14.08
CA PHE A 512 21.41 30.18 14.92
C PHE A 512 20.99 28.93 14.12
N CYS A 513 21.12 28.97 12.79
CA CYS A 513 20.77 27.85 11.92
C CYS A 513 21.97 26.90 11.76
N SER A 514 21.82 25.64 12.17
CA SER A 514 22.90 24.64 12.13
C SER A 514 22.49 23.27 11.59
N GLY A 515 21.30 23.16 10.97
CA GLY A 515 20.80 21.89 10.42
C GLY A 515 19.89 22.07 9.22
N LEU A 516 18.73 22.71 9.42
CA LEU A 516 17.74 22.93 8.37
C LEU A 516 17.02 24.27 8.55
N LEU A 517 16.68 24.92 7.44
CA LEU A 517 15.79 26.08 7.41
C LEU A 517 14.44 25.72 6.74
N VAL A 518 13.33 26.10 7.37
CA VAL A 518 12.00 26.04 6.75
C VAL A 518 11.50 27.46 6.53
N SER A 519 11.22 27.83 5.28
CA SER A 519 10.75 29.16 4.90
C SER A 519 9.27 29.14 4.54
N MET A 520 8.46 29.70 5.44
CA MET A 520 7.03 29.99 5.26
C MET A 520 6.78 31.49 5.05
N LEU A 521 7.80 32.23 4.61
CA LEU A 521 7.71 33.64 4.21
C LEU A 521 7.08 33.78 2.81
N PRO A 522 6.63 34.99 2.42
CA PRO A 522 6.25 35.27 1.04
C PRO A 522 7.35 34.88 0.05
N TYR A 523 6.97 34.32 -1.10
CA TYR A 523 7.90 33.70 -2.05
C TYR A 523 8.97 34.66 -2.62
N SER A 524 8.70 35.97 -2.62
CA SER A 524 9.65 37.00 -3.04
C SER A 524 10.92 37.05 -2.19
N PHE A 525 10.88 36.56 -0.96
CA PHE A 525 12.05 36.49 -0.06
C PHE A 525 12.90 35.23 -0.26
N HIS A 526 12.39 34.22 -0.96
CA HIS A 526 13.05 32.91 -1.03
C HIS A 526 14.43 32.95 -1.69
N PRO A 527 14.68 33.69 -2.80
CA PRO A 527 16.02 33.80 -3.37
C PRO A 527 17.05 34.40 -2.39
N LEU A 528 16.64 35.36 -1.56
CA LEU A 528 17.50 35.95 -0.54
C LEU A 528 17.85 34.91 0.55
N VAL A 529 16.84 34.19 1.04
CA VAL A 529 17.03 33.14 2.06
C VAL A 529 17.90 32.00 1.51
N ALA A 530 17.67 31.58 0.27
CA ALA A 530 18.46 30.54 -0.40
C ALA A 530 19.94 30.93 -0.55
N LYS A 531 20.24 32.19 -0.93
CA LYS A 531 21.63 32.70 -0.96
C LYS A 531 22.33 32.59 0.39
N HIS A 532 21.62 32.87 1.49
CA HIS A 532 22.19 32.67 2.83
C HIS A 532 22.38 31.19 3.19
N CYS A 533 21.47 30.31 2.77
CA CYS A 533 21.57 28.86 2.96
C CYS A 533 22.79 28.28 2.22
N ILE A 534 22.99 28.69 0.97
CA ILE A 534 24.16 28.33 0.13
C ILE A 534 25.46 28.73 0.82
N ASN A 535 25.58 29.99 1.24
CA ASN A 535 26.80 30.50 1.89
C ASN A 535 27.15 29.76 3.19
N ARG A 536 26.16 29.19 3.88
CA ARG A 536 26.34 28.48 5.16
C ARG A 536 26.29 26.96 5.02
N LYS A 537 26.06 26.44 3.81
CA LYS A 537 25.84 25.02 3.52
C LYS A 537 24.73 24.40 4.38
N VAL A 538 23.59 25.09 4.47
CA VAL A 538 22.40 24.64 5.20
C VAL A 538 21.29 24.25 4.22
N ASN A 539 20.61 23.14 4.46
CA ASN A 539 19.46 22.72 3.64
C ASN A 539 18.25 23.64 3.87
N MET A 540 17.33 23.69 2.90
CA MET A 540 16.12 24.52 2.98
C MET A 540 14.86 23.77 2.52
N VAL A 541 13.72 24.04 3.14
CA VAL A 541 12.39 23.60 2.66
C VAL A 541 11.46 24.79 2.54
N THR A 542 10.63 24.82 1.51
CA THR A 542 9.57 25.81 1.34
C THR A 542 8.33 25.25 0.65
N ALA A 543 7.17 25.82 0.98
CA ALA A 543 5.87 25.48 0.42
C ALA A 543 5.46 26.36 -0.78
N SER A 544 6.42 26.96 -1.49
CA SER A 544 6.15 27.86 -2.62
C SER A 544 6.77 27.36 -3.92
N TYR A 545 6.20 27.85 -5.02
CA TYR A 545 6.68 27.64 -6.39
C TYR A 545 8.18 27.88 -6.53
N LEU A 546 8.80 27.04 -7.36
CA LEU A 546 10.17 27.23 -7.82
C LEU A 546 10.24 28.40 -8.80
N SER A 547 10.39 29.62 -8.26
CA SER A 547 10.41 30.86 -9.04
C SER A 547 11.65 30.97 -9.95
N PRO A 548 11.62 31.80 -11.01
CA PRO A 548 12.79 32.04 -11.87
C PRO A 548 14.03 32.46 -11.07
N GLY A 549 13.88 33.36 -10.10
CA GLY A 549 14.99 33.79 -9.24
C GLY A 549 15.52 32.71 -8.28
N MET A 550 14.73 31.66 -8.00
CA MET A 550 15.24 30.46 -7.33
C MET A 550 16.00 29.56 -8.31
N LYS A 551 15.47 29.36 -9.53
CA LYS A 551 16.13 28.55 -10.58
C LYS A 551 17.51 29.08 -10.96
N GLU A 552 17.70 30.41 -10.97
CA GLU A 552 19.01 31.05 -11.18
C GLU A 552 20.08 30.60 -10.17
N LEU A 553 19.68 30.07 -9.00
CA LEU A 553 20.60 29.60 -7.96
C LEU A 553 20.98 28.13 -8.10
N GLN A 554 20.44 27.38 -9.08
CA GLN A 554 20.63 25.93 -9.22
C GLN A 554 22.10 25.50 -9.07
N SER A 555 22.99 26.05 -9.91
CA SER A 555 24.40 25.68 -9.90
C SER A 555 25.07 25.97 -8.56
N SER A 556 24.76 27.11 -7.93
CA SER A 556 25.30 27.47 -6.62
C SER A 556 24.81 26.56 -5.50
N VAL A 557 23.58 26.04 -5.58
CA VAL A 557 23.01 25.08 -4.61
C VAL A 557 23.70 23.73 -4.75
N GLU A 558 23.92 23.26 -5.98
CA GLU A 558 24.64 22.01 -6.28
C GLU A 558 26.10 22.07 -5.82
N GLU A 559 26.81 23.16 -6.14
CA GLU A 559 28.20 23.40 -5.71
C GLU A 559 28.34 23.45 -4.18
N ALA A 560 27.34 24.01 -3.49
CA ALA A 560 27.31 24.03 -2.02
C ALA A 560 27.01 22.65 -1.40
N GLY A 561 26.55 21.68 -2.19
CA GLY A 561 26.23 20.32 -1.75
C GLY A 561 24.98 20.23 -0.86
N ILE A 562 24.10 21.22 -0.93
CA ILE A 562 22.88 21.29 -0.12
C ILE A 562 21.64 20.86 -0.92
N THR A 563 20.56 20.58 -0.18
CA THR A 563 19.25 20.26 -0.73
C THR A 563 18.28 21.40 -0.40
N ILE A 564 17.63 21.95 -1.41
CA ILE A 564 16.51 22.90 -1.24
C ILE A 564 15.25 22.27 -1.83
N VAL A 565 14.29 21.93 -0.97
CA VAL A 565 13.00 21.35 -1.40
C VAL A 565 11.97 22.47 -1.53
N ASN A 566 11.50 22.69 -2.76
CA ASN A 566 10.47 23.64 -3.10
C ASN A 566 9.10 22.96 -3.23
N GLU A 567 8.05 23.76 -3.37
CA GLU A 567 6.71 23.26 -3.73
C GLU A 567 6.12 22.25 -2.74
N MET A 568 6.50 22.30 -1.45
CA MET A 568 5.97 21.40 -0.43
C MET A 568 4.73 21.98 0.28
N GLY A 569 3.67 22.27 -0.47
CA GLY A 569 2.41 22.80 0.05
C GLY A 569 1.18 22.01 -0.41
N LEU A 570 0.06 22.72 -0.59
CA LEU A 570 -1.18 22.16 -1.16
C LEU A 570 -1.17 22.26 -2.69
N ASP A 571 -1.00 23.48 -3.19
CA ASP A 571 -1.03 23.87 -4.60
C ASP A 571 -0.09 25.09 -4.73
N PRO A 572 1.23 24.87 -4.91
CA PRO A 572 1.87 23.62 -5.34
C PRO A 572 2.29 22.71 -4.17
N GLY A 573 2.18 21.40 -4.36
CA GLY A 573 2.63 20.31 -3.51
C GLY A 573 1.78 19.06 -3.63
N ILE A 574 0.72 18.95 -2.82
CA ILE A 574 -0.18 17.77 -2.85
C ILE A 574 -0.75 17.54 -4.27
N ASP A 575 -1.07 18.60 -5.00
CA ASP A 575 -1.49 18.51 -6.40
C ASP A 575 -0.45 17.79 -7.28
N HIS A 576 0.83 18.15 -7.17
CA HIS A 576 1.94 17.50 -7.89
C HIS A 576 2.10 16.04 -7.50
N MET A 577 2.07 15.76 -6.19
CA MET A 577 2.30 14.42 -5.68
C MET A 577 1.22 13.45 -6.13
N LEU A 578 -0.05 13.85 -6.04
CA LEU A 578 -1.19 13.04 -6.50
C LEU A 578 -1.20 12.88 -8.02
N ALA A 579 -0.84 13.93 -8.77
CA ALA A 579 -0.71 13.85 -10.23
C ALA A 579 0.38 12.84 -10.62
N MET A 580 1.58 12.96 -10.05
CA MET A 580 2.72 12.11 -10.39
C MET A 580 2.53 10.66 -9.94
N GLU A 581 1.92 10.40 -8.78
CA GLU A 581 1.56 9.04 -8.36
C GLU A 581 0.67 8.35 -9.41
N CYS A 582 -0.36 9.05 -9.89
CA CYS A 582 -1.26 8.52 -10.91
C CYS A 582 -0.57 8.34 -12.27
N ILE A 583 0.22 9.34 -12.71
CA ILE A 583 0.92 9.33 -13.99
C ILE A 583 1.97 8.21 -14.04
N ASP A 584 2.80 8.08 -12.99
CA ASP A 584 3.85 7.07 -12.93
C ASP A 584 3.27 5.65 -12.88
N GLN A 585 2.19 5.45 -12.12
CA GLN A 585 1.47 4.17 -12.12
C GLN A 585 0.94 3.82 -13.51
N SER A 586 0.34 4.79 -14.21
CA SER A 586 -0.24 4.58 -15.54
C SER A 586 0.84 4.25 -16.57
N LYS A 587 1.98 4.95 -16.53
CA LYS A 587 3.14 4.68 -17.39
C LYS A 587 3.75 3.31 -17.11
N ALA A 588 3.84 2.89 -15.84
CA ALA A 588 4.34 1.56 -15.48
C ALA A 588 3.47 0.42 -16.04
N GLU A 589 2.20 0.70 -16.28
CA GLU A 589 1.22 -0.19 -16.92
C GLU A 589 1.23 -0.12 -18.45
N GLY A 590 2.10 0.70 -19.04
CA GLY A 590 2.20 0.90 -20.49
C GLY A 590 1.15 1.84 -21.07
N CYS A 591 0.38 2.54 -20.24
CA CYS A 591 -0.65 3.48 -20.68
C CYS A 591 -0.04 4.84 -21.06
N SER A 592 -0.70 5.58 -21.95
CA SER A 592 -0.39 6.98 -22.23
C SER A 592 -1.38 7.92 -21.52
N VAL A 593 -0.90 9.10 -21.11
CA VAL A 593 -1.76 10.13 -20.52
C VAL A 593 -2.22 11.07 -21.63
N GLU A 594 -3.53 11.15 -21.84
CA GLU A 594 -4.17 11.96 -22.87
C GLU A 594 -4.69 13.32 -22.34
N SER A 595 -5.06 13.39 -21.06
CA SER A 595 -5.51 14.64 -20.44
C SER A 595 -5.16 14.74 -18.96
N TYR A 596 -4.89 15.96 -18.48
CA TYR A 596 -4.76 16.29 -17.07
C TYR A 596 -5.55 17.56 -16.74
N ILE A 597 -6.51 17.45 -15.83
CA ILE A 597 -7.32 18.56 -15.35
C ILE A 597 -7.25 18.56 -13.82
N SER A 598 -6.81 19.67 -13.22
CA SER A 598 -6.66 19.78 -11.76
C SER A 598 -7.28 21.08 -11.26
N PHE A 599 -8.18 20.95 -10.30
CA PHE A 599 -8.87 22.06 -9.69
C PHE A 599 -8.74 21.98 -8.17
N CYS A 600 -8.29 23.06 -7.55
CA CYS A 600 -8.07 23.15 -6.11
C CYS A 600 -8.70 24.43 -5.53
N GLY A 601 -9.26 24.36 -4.32
CA GLY A 601 -9.81 25.51 -3.63
C GLY A 601 -9.68 25.36 -2.12
N GLY A 602 -9.08 26.37 -1.47
CA GLY A 602 -9.30 26.64 -0.06
C GLY A 602 -10.46 27.62 0.08
N ILE A 603 -11.58 27.14 0.60
CA ILE A 603 -12.86 27.85 0.70
C ILE A 603 -13.42 27.70 2.12
N PRO A 604 -14.37 28.53 2.58
CA PRO A 604 -15.03 28.27 3.86
C PRO A 604 -15.78 26.93 3.82
N ALA A 605 -15.96 26.29 4.98
CA ALA A 605 -16.94 25.22 5.12
C ALA A 605 -18.33 25.72 4.64
N PRO A 606 -19.17 24.87 4.02
CA PRO A 606 -20.44 25.30 3.42
C PRO A 606 -21.31 26.18 4.34
N GLU A 607 -21.44 25.80 5.61
CA GLU A 607 -22.15 26.51 6.68
C GLU A 607 -21.55 27.90 7.01
N CYS A 608 -20.28 28.11 6.69
CA CYS A 608 -19.55 29.36 6.89
C CYS A 608 -19.52 30.25 5.65
N SER A 609 -20.22 29.88 4.57
CA SER A 609 -20.15 30.57 3.27
C SER A 609 -21.17 31.71 3.07
N ASP A 610 -22.03 32.01 4.05
CA ASP A 610 -23.04 33.09 3.92
C ASP A 610 -22.42 34.50 4.00
N ASN A 611 -21.85 34.93 2.89
CA ASN A 611 -21.48 36.31 2.63
C ASN A 611 -21.51 36.58 1.11
N PRO A 612 -21.48 37.85 0.66
CA PRO A 612 -21.60 38.16 -0.77
C PRO A 612 -20.53 37.56 -1.68
N LEU A 613 -19.31 37.31 -1.17
CA LEU A 613 -18.26 36.62 -1.92
C LEU A 613 -18.32 35.10 -1.78
N ARG A 614 -19.13 34.58 -0.86
CA ARG A 614 -19.11 33.19 -0.42
C ARG A 614 -17.70 32.70 -0.09
N TYR A 615 -16.90 33.59 0.50
CA TYR A 615 -15.48 33.35 0.76
C TYR A 615 -15.05 33.96 2.09
N LYS A 616 -14.03 33.37 2.71
CA LYS A 616 -13.34 33.88 3.90
C LYS A 616 -11.84 33.72 3.69
N PHE A 617 -11.05 34.63 4.25
CA PHE A 617 -9.61 34.63 4.04
C PHE A 617 -8.91 33.72 5.05
N SER A 618 -8.44 32.57 4.60
CA SER A 618 -7.55 31.67 5.35
C SER A 618 -6.06 31.95 5.11
N TRP A 619 -5.75 32.90 4.22
CA TRP A 619 -4.42 33.38 3.86
C TRP A 619 -4.51 34.80 3.26
N SER A 620 -3.37 35.39 2.89
CA SER A 620 -3.26 36.80 2.46
C SER A 620 -4.35 37.23 1.44
N PRO A 621 -5.24 38.16 1.81
CA PRO A 621 -6.31 38.63 0.92
C PRO A 621 -5.81 39.25 -0.39
N SER A 622 -4.70 39.99 -0.33
CA SER A 622 -4.08 40.61 -1.51
C SER A 622 -3.74 39.59 -2.60
N GLY A 623 -3.21 38.41 -2.22
CA GLY A 623 -2.87 37.38 -3.19
C GLY A 623 -4.11 36.71 -3.81
N VAL A 624 -5.18 36.52 -3.02
CA VAL A 624 -6.47 36.01 -3.55
C VAL A 624 -7.02 36.96 -4.61
N LEU A 625 -7.04 38.26 -4.30
CA LEU A 625 -7.58 39.30 -5.18
C LEU A 625 -6.74 39.46 -6.45
N LEU A 626 -5.40 39.49 -6.35
CA LEU A 626 -4.51 39.58 -7.52
C LEU A 626 -4.66 38.40 -8.47
N ASN A 627 -4.87 37.20 -7.94
CA ASN A 627 -5.06 36.01 -8.78
C ASN A 627 -6.28 36.11 -9.71
N THR A 628 -7.24 36.99 -9.43
CA THR A 628 -8.43 37.18 -10.28
C THR A 628 -8.16 38.01 -11.53
N ILE A 629 -7.05 38.75 -11.58
CA ILE A 629 -6.64 39.59 -12.72
C ILE A 629 -5.38 39.08 -13.42
N ASN A 630 -4.77 38.00 -12.91
CA ASN A 630 -3.61 37.38 -13.54
C ASN A 630 -3.99 36.68 -14.86
N PRO A 631 -3.07 36.57 -15.83
CA PRO A 631 -3.33 35.84 -17.05
C PRO A 631 -3.43 34.34 -16.78
N ALA A 632 -4.12 33.62 -17.67
CA ALA A 632 -4.15 32.15 -17.66
C ALA A 632 -3.86 31.59 -19.06
N ILE A 633 -2.99 30.59 -19.13
CA ILE A 633 -2.64 29.87 -20.37
C ILE A 633 -2.84 28.39 -20.10
N PHE A 634 -3.61 27.70 -20.94
CA PHE A 634 -3.87 26.26 -20.78
C PHE A 634 -4.05 25.57 -22.12
N LEU A 635 -3.85 24.26 -22.14
CA LEU A 635 -4.08 23.44 -23.33
C LEU A 635 -5.44 22.77 -23.20
N LYS A 636 -6.29 22.89 -24.22
CA LYS A 636 -7.55 22.18 -24.28
C LYS A 636 -7.78 21.68 -25.70
N ASP A 637 -7.97 20.37 -25.86
CA ASP A 637 -8.25 19.73 -27.15
C ASP A 637 -7.23 20.14 -28.23
N ASN A 638 -5.94 20.08 -27.89
CA ASN A 638 -4.79 20.52 -28.69
C ASN A 638 -4.73 22.02 -29.02
N GLN A 639 -5.60 22.85 -28.43
CA GLN A 639 -5.59 24.29 -28.61
C GLN A 639 -5.06 24.99 -27.37
N VAL A 640 -4.05 25.85 -27.55
CA VAL A 640 -3.57 26.73 -26.49
C VAL A 640 -4.55 27.89 -26.34
N VAL A 641 -5.18 27.98 -25.19
CA VAL A 641 -6.09 29.07 -24.82
C VAL A 641 -5.32 30.06 -23.96
N ASN A 642 -5.31 31.33 -24.37
CA ASN A 642 -4.65 32.42 -23.66
C ASN A 642 -5.69 33.44 -23.19
N VAL A 643 -5.81 33.59 -21.87
CA VAL A 643 -6.65 34.57 -21.20
C VAL A 643 -5.76 35.73 -20.73
N PRO A 644 -5.94 36.95 -21.26
CA PRO A 644 -5.09 38.09 -20.91
C PRO A 644 -5.33 38.57 -19.47
N ALA A 645 -4.32 39.22 -18.90
CA ALA A 645 -4.43 39.90 -17.62
C ALA A 645 -5.46 41.05 -17.66
N GLY A 646 -5.95 41.48 -16.50
CA GLY A 646 -6.87 42.62 -16.39
C GLY A 646 -8.35 42.24 -16.21
N GLY A 647 -8.63 40.97 -15.90
CA GLY A 647 -9.92 40.55 -15.32
C GLY A 647 -10.87 39.77 -16.22
N SER A 648 -10.52 39.54 -17.49
CA SER A 648 -11.26 38.63 -18.38
C SER A 648 -11.32 37.18 -17.87
N LEU A 649 -10.46 36.82 -16.91
CA LEU A 649 -10.40 35.50 -16.29
C LEU A 649 -11.71 35.05 -15.65
N MET A 650 -12.45 35.98 -15.04
CA MET A 650 -13.71 35.65 -14.38
C MET A 650 -14.81 35.24 -15.37
N ASP A 651 -14.71 35.64 -16.63
CA ASP A 651 -15.66 35.24 -17.69
C ASP A 651 -15.48 33.77 -18.12
N PHE A 652 -14.34 33.16 -17.76
CA PHE A 652 -14.05 31.74 -18.00
C PHE A 652 -14.50 30.82 -16.85
N ALA A 653 -15.09 31.36 -15.78
CA ALA A 653 -15.61 30.57 -14.68
C ALA A 653 -16.76 29.65 -15.15
N LYS A 654 -16.70 28.38 -14.77
CA LYS A 654 -17.71 27.36 -15.12
C LYS A 654 -18.23 26.65 -13.88
N PRO A 655 -19.51 26.22 -13.86
CA PRO A 655 -20.00 25.30 -12.84
C PRO A 655 -19.16 24.03 -12.76
N MET A 656 -18.97 23.50 -11.54
CA MET A 656 -18.15 22.33 -11.26
C MET A 656 -18.96 21.29 -10.47
N ASP A 657 -19.59 20.36 -11.19
CA ASP A 657 -20.63 19.48 -10.61
C ASP A 657 -20.11 18.09 -10.17
N PHE A 658 -18.78 17.92 -10.07
CA PHE A 658 -18.17 16.63 -9.70
C PHE A 658 -18.40 16.23 -8.23
N PHE A 659 -18.92 17.12 -7.39
CA PHE A 659 -19.44 16.80 -6.06
C PHE A 659 -20.87 17.34 -5.89
N PRO A 660 -21.92 16.50 -6.03
CA PRO A 660 -23.31 16.94 -6.04
C PRO A 660 -23.76 17.76 -4.81
N GLY A 661 -23.10 17.58 -3.65
CA GLY A 661 -23.38 18.31 -2.41
C GLY A 661 -22.81 19.73 -2.35
N PHE A 662 -21.96 20.15 -3.30
CA PHE A 662 -21.32 21.47 -3.30
C PHE A 662 -21.69 22.27 -4.54
N ASN A 663 -22.02 23.56 -4.34
CA ASN A 663 -22.35 24.47 -5.43
C ASN A 663 -21.09 25.25 -5.89
N LEU A 664 -20.24 24.59 -6.66
CA LEU A 664 -18.91 25.08 -7.03
C LEU A 664 -18.88 25.72 -8.41
N GLU A 665 -17.96 26.66 -8.57
CA GLU A 665 -17.49 27.16 -9.86
C GLU A 665 -15.96 27.11 -9.89
N GLY A 666 -15.38 26.97 -11.08
CA GLY A 666 -13.94 26.98 -11.26
C GLY A 666 -13.49 27.76 -12.48
N PHE A 667 -12.34 28.41 -12.35
CA PHE A 667 -11.68 29.17 -13.42
C PHE A 667 -10.21 28.75 -13.52
N PRO A 668 -9.61 28.75 -14.73
CA PRO A 668 -8.20 28.37 -14.90
C PRO A 668 -7.27 29.34 -14.17
N ASN A 669 -6.05 28.93 -13.84
CA ASN A 669 -5.09 29.82 -13.19
C ASN A 669 -3.67 29.66 -13.76
N ARG A 670 -2.98 30.80 -13.94
CA ARG A 670 -1.58 30.86 -14.39
C ARG A 670 -1.35 30.06 -15.69
N ASP A 671 -0.13 29.58 -15.89
CA ASP A 671 0.22 28.77 -17.04
C ASP A 671 0.18 27.28 -16.67
N SER A 672 -0.71 26.53 -17.30
CA SER A 672 -0.84 25.07 -17.18
C SER A 672 0.05 24.33 -18.18
N THR A 673 0.47 24.97 -19.27
CA THR A 673 1.22 24.32 -20.36
C THR A 673 2.63 23.94 -19.92
N ILE A 674 3.21 24.66 -18.95
CA ILE A 674 4.53 24.38 -18.39
C ILE A 674 4.63 23.02 -17.69
N TYR A 675 3.50 22.39 -17.32
CA TYR A 675 3.51 21.10 -16.62
C TYR A 675 3.65 19.90 -17.55
N ALA A 676 3.56 20.09 -18.87
CA ALA A 676 3.72 19.02 -19.85
C ALA A 676 5.06 18.28 -19.71
N GLU A 677 6.15 19.05 -19.58
CA GLU A 677 7.51 18.51 -19.49
C GLU A 677 7.84 17.95 -18.10
N PRO A 678 7.64 18.67 -16.97
CA PRO A 678 7.94 18.14 -15.63
C PRO A 678 7.17 16.87 -15.27
N TYR A 679 5.94 16.70 -15.78
CA TYR A 679 5.15 15.48 -15.58
C TYR A 679 5.43 14.40 -16.64
N GLY A 680 6.15 14.74 -17.71
CA GLY A 680 6.40 13.86 -18.86
C GLY A 680 5.12 13.43 -19.57
N ILE A 681 4.20 14.36 -19.83
CA ILE A 681 2.91 14.13 -20.50
C ILE A 681 2.75 15.07 -21.71
N GLN A 682 3.83 15.27 -22.47
CA GLN A 682 3.86 16.16 -23.64
C GLN A 682 2.87 15.75 -24.74
N THR A 683 2.41 14.50 -24.74
CA THR A 683 1.40 13.98 -25.68
C THR A 683 -0.04 14.26 -25.24
N ALA A 684 -0.26 14.79 -24.03
CA ALA A 684 -1.60 15.10 -23.56
C ALA A 684 -2.21 16.25 -24.38
N HIS A 685 -3.42 16.04 -24.88
CA HIS A 685 -4.14 17.05 -25.67
C HIS A 685 -4.87 18.08 -24.79
N THR A 686 -4.98 17.83 -23.47
CA THR A 686 -5.60 18.76 -22.52
C THR A 686 -4.77 18.83 -21.23
N LEU A 687 -4.39 20.06 -20.85
CA LEU A 687 -3.65 20.38 -19.61
C LEU A 687 -4.25 21.64 -18.99
N ILE A 688 -5.03 21.46 -17.93
CA ILE A 688 -5.73 22.56 -17.27
C ILE A 688 -5.49 22.48 -15.77
N ARG A 689 -5.02 23.59 -15.19
CA ARG A 689 -5.08 23.84 -13.76
C ARG A 689 -5.99 25.01 -13.48
N GLY A 690 -6.72 24.93 -12.38
CA GLY A 690 -7.67 25.96 -12.00
C GLY A 690 -7.96 26.03 -10.52
N THR A 691 -8.71 27.07 -10.18
CA THR A 691 -9.11 27.40 -8.82
C THR A 691 -10.60 27.15 -8.63
N LEU A 692 -10.98 26.55 -7.51
CA LEU A 692 -12.38 26.34 -7.11
C LEU A 692 -12.86 27.43 -6.15
N ARG A 693 -14.09 27.88 -6.35
CA ARG A 693 -14.84 28.77 -5.47
C ARG A 693 -16.30 28.32 -5.39
N TYR A 694 -17.05 28.84 -4.43
CA TYR A 694 -18.50 28.70 -4.48
C TYR A 694 -19.06 29.57 -5.59
N LYS A 695 -20.11 29.07 -6.26
CA LYS A 695 -20.80 29.77 -7.34
C LYS A 695 -21.13 31.20 -6.96
N GLY A 696 -20.87 32.17 -7.83
CA GLY A 696 -21.14 33.60 -7.63
C GLY A 696 -19.96 34.44 -7.12
N PHE A 697 -18.84 33.81 -6.73
CA PHE A 697 -17.60 34.52 -6.40
C PHE A 697 -17.09 35.30 -7.62
N ALA A 698 -16.99 34.67 -8.78
CA ALA A 698 -16.49 35.26 -10.02
C ALA A 698 -17.36 36.44 -10.48
N SER A 699 -18.68 36.34 -10.33
CA SER A 699 -19.60 37.44 -10.62
C SER A 699 -19.37 38.66 -9.72
N ALA A 700 -19.12 38.45 -8.43
CA ALA A 700 -18.86 39.54 -7.49
C ALA A 700 -17.49 40.20 -7.79
N LEU A 701 -16.45 39.39 -8.04
CA LEU A 701 -15.12 39.89 -8.36
C LEU A 701 -15.06 40.62 -9.71
N SER A 702 -15.82 40.18 -10.71
CA SER A 702 -15.97 40.90 -11.99
C SER A 702 -16.46 42.34 -11.75
N GLY A 703 -17.38 42.55 -10.79
CA GLY A 703 -17.79 43.89 -10.38
C GLY A 703 -16.68 44.71 -9.73
N PHE A 704 -15.88 44.10 -8.84
CA PHE A 704 -14.75 44.79 -8.21
C PHE A 704 -13.69 45.22 -9.23
N ILE A 705 -13.45 44.38 -10.24
CA ILE A 705 -12.54 44.66 -11.35
C ILE A 705 -13.06 45.82 -12.20
N LYS A 706 -14.34 45.79 -12.61
CA LYS A 706 -14.95 46.87 -13.42
C LYS A 706 -14.92 48.23 -12.74
N LEU A 707 -15.03 48.24 -11.40
CA LEU A 707 -14.94 49.46 -10.59
C LEU A 707 -13.50 49.92 -10.30
N GLY A 708 -12.49 49.19 -10.82
CA GLY A 708 -11.09 49.53 -10.63
C GLY A 708 -10.59 49.33 -9.18
N LEU A 709 -11.26 48.50 -8.39
CA LEU A 709 -10.89 48.22 -6.99
C LEU A 709 -9.70 47.26 -6.88
N ILE A 710 -9.49 46.41 -7.89
CA ILE A 710 -8.34 45.50 -7.98
C ILE A 710 -7.19 46.22 -8.70
N ASN A 711 -6.67 47.29 -8.09
CA ASN A 711 -5.62 48.13 -8.67
C ASN A 711 -4.42 48.29 -7.71
N THR A 712 -3.23 47.92 -8.19
CA THR A 712 -1.95 47.95 -7.46
C THR A 712 -1.19 49.26 -7.53
N GLU A 713 -1.58 50.19 -8.41
CA GLU A 713 -0.88 51.46 -8.59
C GLU A 713 -0.87 52.29 -7.28
N PRO A 714 0.29 52.85 -6.89
CA PRO A 714 0.37 53.72 -5.73
C PRO A 714 -0.54 54.94 -5.88
N ARG A 715 -1.38 55.23 -4.88
CA ARG A 715 -2.25 56.42 -4.88
C ARG A 715 -2.03 57.26 -3.62
N PRO A 716 -1.11 58.25 -3.66
CA PRO A 716 -0.82 59.13 -2.52
C PRO A 716 -2.04 59.91 -2.00
N ALA A 717 -3.07 60.11 -2.83
CA ALA A 717 -4.30 60.80 -2.46
C ALA A 717 -5.22 60.00 -1.49
N LEU A 718 -4.96 58.69 -1.29
CA LEU A 718 -5.67 57.89 -0.26
C LEU A 718 -5.38 58.35 1.18
N TYR A 719 -4.33 59.18 1.39
CA TYR A 719 -3.96 59.76 2.68
C TYR A 719 -5.01 60.73 3.26
N ARG A 720 -5.93 61.25 2.43
CA ARG A 720 -6.96 62.20 2.86
C ARG A 720 -8.25 61.98 2.07
N ALA A 721 -9.09 61.02 2.50
CA ALA A 721 -10.55 61.17 2.58
C ALA A 721 -11.26 59.82 2.72
N ALA A 722 -12.24 59.77 3.63
CA ALA A 722 -13.34 58.80 3.66
C ALA A 722 -14.26 58.87 2.41
N ILE A 723 -13.90 59.63 1.37
CA ILE A 723 -14.76 60.01 0.23
C ILE A 723 -14.49 59.15 -1.02
N LEU A 724 -13.36 58.43 -1.11
CA LEU A 724 -12.91 57.78 -2.35
C LEU A 724 -13.79 56.59 -2.79
N LEU A 725 -14.40 55.85 -1.86
CA LEU A 725 -15.25 54.70 -2.20
C LEU A 725 -16.59 55.13 -2.79
N ARG A 726 -17.20 56.22 -2.28
CA ARG A 726 -18.39 56.81 -2.90
C ARG A 726 -18.09 57.40 -4.29
N SER A 727 -16.94 58.06 -4.49
CA SER A 727 -16.63 58.64 -5.80
C SER A 727 -16.29 57.59 -6.88
N LEU A 728 -15.78 56.40 -6.52
CA LEU A 728 -15.56 55.29 -7.45
C LEU A 728 -16.82 54.43 -7.70
N CYS A 729 -17.72 54.31 -6.71
CA CYS A 729 -18.92 53.45 -6.81
C CYS A 729 -20.14 54.10 -7.50
N VAL A 730 -20.11 55.39 -7.84
CA VAL A 730 -21.28 56.13 -8.38
C VAL A 730 -21.59 55.82 -9.87
N CYS A 731 -20.79 55.00 -10.57
CA CYS A 731 -20.92 54.84 -12.03
C CYS A 731 -21.67 53.59 -12.55
N GLU A 732 -22.11 52.61 -11.75
CA GLU A 732 -22.91 51.49 -12.28
C GLU A 732 -24.14 51.14 -11.41
N LYS A 733 -25.34 51.29 -11.99
CA LYS A 733 -26.63 50.87 -11.42
C LYS A 733 -26.83 49.34 -11.55
N ASN A 734 -26.00 48.52 -10.90
CA ASN A 734 -26.25 47.08 -10.79
C ASN A 734 -26.71 46.72 -9.37
N SER A 735 -27.94 46.20 -9.25
CA SER A 735 -28.60 45.92 -7.97
C SER A 735 -27.84 44.89 -7.12
N LEU A 736 -27.27 43.84 -7.73
CA LEU A 736 -26.48 42.79 -7.04
C LEU A 736 -25.18 43.33 -6.42
N LEU A 737 -24.54 44.30 -7.09
CA LEU A 737 -23.32 44.94 -6.58
C LEU A 737 -23.64 45.88 -5.41
N SER A 738 -24.76 46.61 -5.48
CA SER A 738 -25.18 47.52 -4.42
C SER A 738 -25.43 46.82 -3.07
N GLU A 739 -26.01 45.62 -3.10
CA GLU A 739 -26.24 44.82 -1.89
C GLU A 739 -24.93 44.28 -1.30
N SER A 740 -24.04 43.78 -2.16
CA SER A 740 -22.71 43.28 -1.75
C SER A 740 -21.88 44.37 -1.09
N PHE A 741 -21.84 45.57 -1.69
CA PHE A 741 -21.12 46.71 -1.11
C PHE A 741 -21.71 47.22 0.20
N ASN A 742 -23.04 47.23 0.32
CA ASN A 742 -23.71 47.56 1.57
C ASN A 742 -23.36 46.55 2.67
N ARG A 743 -23.42 45.24 2.38
CA ARG A 743 -23.06 44.19 3.36
C ARG A 743 -21.59 44.24 3.79
N PHE A 744 -20.69 44.74 2.94
CA PHE A 744 -19.28 44.97 3.32
C PHE A 744 -19.01 46.33 3.97
N GLY A 745 -20.02 47.19 4.13
CA GLY A 745 -19.84 48.55 4.69
C GLY A 745 -19.10 49.52 3.76
N MET A 746 -18.94 49.18 2.49
CA MET A 746 -18.15 49.97 1.52
C MET A 746 -18.87 51.26 1.07
N LEU A 747 -20.17 51.38 1.36
CA LEU A 747 -20.98 52.59 1.12
C LEU A 747 -21.30 53.36 2.42
N SER A 748 -20.82 52.87 3.56
CA SER A 748 -20.97 53.49 4.88
C SER A 748 -20.02 54.68 5.06
N ASP A 749 -20.17 55.40 6.17
CA ASP A 749 -19.28 56.52 6.53
C ASP A 749 -18.00 56.05 7.27
N GLU A 750 -17.69 54.75 7.25
CA GLU A 750 -16.47 54.19 7.83
C GLU A 750 -15.19 54.67 7.12
N ALA A 751 -14.14 54.88 7.89
CA ALA A 751 -12.85 55.31 7.36
C ALA A 751 -12.16 54.17 6.58
N VAL A 752 -11.62 54.50 5.41
CA VAL A 752 -10.84 53.56 4.59
C VAL A 752 -9.50 53.23 5.27
N PRO A 753 -9.09 51.96 5.36
CA PRO A 753 -7.80 51.58 5.94
C PRO A 753 -6.62 52.25 5.22
N HIS A 754 -5.66 52.75 6.00
CA HIS A 754 -4.45 53.36 5.46
C HIS A 754 -3.61 52.36 4.65
N ALA A 755 -3.35 52.63 3.37
CA ALA A 755 -2.58 51.76 2.49
C ALA A 755 -2.02 52.50 1.27
N ASP A 756 -0.99 51.92 0.64
CA ASP A 756 -0.29 52.56 -0.47
C ASP A 756 -1.03 52.44 -1.83
N SER A 757 -1.98 51.52 -1.95
CA SER A 757 -2.79 51.30 -3.17
C SER A 757 -4.26 50.97 -2.84
N VAL A 758 -5.14 51.07 -3.84
CA VAL A 758 -6.57 50.74 -3.70
C VAL A 758 -6.76 49.29 -3.32
N LEU A 759 -6.02 48.38 -3.96
CA LEU A 759 -6.04 46.95 -3.64
C LEU A 759 -5.62 46.69 -2.19
N ALA A 760 -4.57 47.36 -1.72
CA ALA A 760 -4.08 47.15 -0.35
C ALA A 760 -5.08 47.68 0.70
N ALA A 761 -5.77 48.79 0.40
CA ALA A 761 -6.86 49.29 1.24
C ALA A 761 -8.05 48.32 1.25
N LEU A 762 -8.47 47.82 0.08
CA LEU A 762 -9.54 46.84 -0.07
C LEU A 762 -9.22 45.53 0.66
N ALA A 763 -8.00 45.02 0.50
CA ALA A 763 -7.53 43.80 1.16
C ALA A 763 -7.65 43.92 2.68
N LYS A 764 -7.16 45.02 3.27
CA LYS A 764 -7.30 45.30 4.72
C LYS A 764 -8.75 45.43 5.15
N HIS A 765 -9.59 46.07 4.34
CA HIS A 765 -11.02 46.25 4.63
C HIS A 765 -11.74 44.89 4.67
N LEU A 766 -11.53 44.07 3.64
CA LEU A 766 -12.14 42.75 3.53
C LEU A 766 -11.57 41.76 4.55
N GLU A 767 -10.29 41.85 4.92
CA GLU A 767 -9.68 40.99 5.95
C GLU A 767 -10.43 41.09 7.28
N ASN A 768 -10.80 42.30 7.70
CA ASN A 768 -11.55 42.53 8.94
C ASN A 768 -12.98 41.98 8.88
N ARG A 769 -13.60 41.96 7.69
CA ARG A 769 -15.02 41.60 7.48
C ARG A 769 -15.24 40.13 7.14
N LEU A 770 -14.26 39.52 6.51
CA LEU A 770 -14.27 38.13 6.04
C LEU A 770 -13.17 37.32 6.75
N SER A 771 -12.96 37.65 8.02
CA SER A 771 -12.03 36.97 8.91
C SER A 771 -12.50 35.54 9.23
N PHE A 772 -11.55 34.77 9.73
CA PHE A 772 -11.55 33.31 9.69
C PHE A 772 -12.76 32.65 10.41
N GLY A 773 -13.25 31.55 9.83
CA GLY A 773 -14.13 30.55 10.44
C GLY A 773 -13.69 29.16 9.94
N GLU A 774 -14.43 28.09 10.21
CA GLU A 774 -14.08 26.76 9.70
C GLU A 774 -13.89 26.79 8.17
N ASP A 775 -12.72 26.34 7.71
CA ASP A 775 -12.35 26.27 6.31
C ASP A 775 -12.35 24.84 5.79
N MET A 776 -12.33 24.72 4.48
CA MET A 776 -12.31 23.46 3.76
C MET A 776 -11.34 23.56 2.58
N ILE A 777 -10.55 22.51 2.39
CA ILE A 777 -9.83 22.27 1.15
C ILE A 777 -10.63 21.28 0.31
N ILE A 778 -10.80 21.62 -0.96
CA ILE A 778 -11.33 20.72 -1.96
C ILE A 778 -10.39 20.68 -3.16
N MET A 779 -10.00 19.49 -3.58
CA MET A 779 -9.16 19.27 -4.75
C MET A 779 -9.68 18.09 -5.56
N ARG A 780 -9.61 18.24 -6.88
CA ARG A 780 -9.94 17.21 -7.86
C ARG A 780 -8.89 17.19 -8.97
N ASN A 781 -8.24 16.06 -9.16
CA ASN A 781 -7.41 15.75 -10.32
C ASN A 781 -8.12 14.70 -11.17
N ASP A 782 -8.33 15.02 -12.45
CA ASP A 782 -8.83 14.10 -13.46
C ASP A 782 -7.70 13.81 -14.46
N VAL A 783 -7.29 12.54 -14.54
CA VAL A 783 -6.22 12.06 -15.42
C VAL A 783 -6.82 11.10 -16.44
N GLY A 784 -6.86 11.53 -17.70
CA GLY A 784 -7.30 10.71 -18.83
C GLY A 784 -6.16 9.83 -19.31
N ILE A 785 -6.36 8.53 -19.31
CA ILE A 785 -5.36 7.48 -19.51
C ILE A 785 -5.86 6.55 -20.61
N ARG A 786 -5.08 6.44 -21.68
CA ARG A 786 -5.32 5.48 -22.76
C ARG A 786 -4.56 4.20 -22.48
N HIS A 787 -5.31 3.11 -22.32
CA HIS A 787 -4.75 1.78 -22.16
C HIS A 787 -4.18 1.27 -23.48
N PRO A 788 -3.17 0.37 -23.47
CA PRO A 788 -2.69 -0.31 -24.68
C PRO A 788 -3.79 -1.06 -25.45
N THR A 789 -4.87 -1.43 -24.77
CA THR A 789 -6.05 -2.10 -25.35
C THR A 789 -6.98 -1.15 -26.10
N GLY A 790 -6.74 0.16 -26.04
CA GLY A 790 -7.56 1.19 -26.69
C GLY A 790 -8.58 1.87 -25.78
N GLU A 791 -8.88 1.33 -24.60
CA GLU A 791 -9.84 1.91 -23.65
C GLU A 791 -9.37 3.27 -23.09
N LEU A 792 -10.30 4.23 -22.92
CA LEU A 792 -10.04 5.48 -22.21
C LEU A 792 -10.52 5.37 -20.77
N GLU A 793 -9.60 5.42 -19.81
CA GLU A 793 -9.89 5.54 -18.39
C GLU A 793 -9.70 6.98 -17.94
N THR A 794 -10.67 7.57 -17.24
CA THR A 794 -10.43 8.79 -16.45
C THR A 794 -10.30 8.42 -14.99
N LYS A 795 -9.09 8.58 -14.44
CA LYS A 795 -8.83 8.48 -13.00
C LYS A 795 -9.14 9.79 -12.32
N HIS A 796 -9.92 9.68 -11.26
CA HIS A 796 -10.53 10.75 -10.51
C HIS A 796 -9.98 10.77 -9.08
N VAL A 797 -8.98 11.60 -8.82
CA VAL A 797 -8.32 11.70 -7.51
C VAL A 797 -8.82 12.93 -6.78
N SER A 798 -9.36 12.74 -5.58
CA SER A 798 -10.04 13.79 -4.81
C SER A 798 -9.50 13.89 -3.39
N LEU A 799 -9.40 15.13 -2.90
CA LEU A 799 -9.07 15.44 -1.50
C LEU A 799 -10.12 16.43 -0.98
N VAL A 800 -10.74 16.08 0.15
CA VAL A 800 -11.64 16.98 0.90
C VAL A 800 -11.17 16.98 2.34
N VAL A 801 -10.82 18.15 2.86
CA VAL A 801 -10.33 18.31 4.24
C VAL A 801 -11.07 19.46 4.88
N TYR A 802 -11.64 19.24 6.06
CA TYR A 802 -12.22 20.30 6.90
C TYR A 802 -11.21 20.74 7.96
N GLY A 803 -11.24 22.02 8.32
CA GLY A 803 -10.49 22.56 9.45
C GLY A 803 -11.06 22.03 10.76
N ASP A 804 -10.19 21.83 11.75
CA ASP A 804 -10.64 21.37 13.06
C ASP A 804 -11.06 22.57 13.91
N PRO A 805 -12.29 22.63 14.44
CA PRO A 805 -12.75 23.78 15.24
C PRO A 805 -11.84 24.13 16.42
N ASN A 806 -11.22 23.11 17.04
CA ASN A 806 -10.29 23.25 18.16
C ASN A 806 -8.82 23.02 17.78
N GLY A 807 -8.52 22.97 16.48
CA GLY A 807 -7.20 22.58 15.97
C GLY A 807 -6.73 23.47 14.81
N PHE A 808 -6.13 22.85 13.80
CA PHE A 808 -5.60 23.56 12.65
C PHE A 808 -6.64 23.66 11.52
N SER A 809 -6.62 24.78 10.81
CA SER A 809 -7.39 24.98 9.59
C SER A 809 -7.01 23.94 8.52
N ALA A 810 -7.93 23.62 7.62
CA ALA A 810 -7.66 22.72 6.50
C ALA A 810 -6.48 23.24 5.68
N MET A 811 -6.46 24.55 5.38
CA MET A 811 -5.36 25.21 4.69
C MET A 811 -4.02 25.07 5.43
N ALA A 812 -4.01 25.28 6.75
CA ALA A 812 -2.79 25.11 7.53
C ALA A 812 -2.30 23.66 7.49
N LYS A 813 -3.20 22.68 7.66
CA LYS A 813 -2.85 21.24 7.59
C LYS A 813 -2.25 20.88 6.24
N THR A 814 -2.94 21.19 5.15
CA THR A 814 -2.54 20.80 3.79
C THR A 814 -1.32 21.55 3.25
N VAL A 815 -0.92 22.67 3.85
CA VAL A 815 0.31 23.39 3.48
C VAL A 815 1.45 23.08 4.45
N GLY A 816 1.16 23.04 5.74
CA GLY A 816 2.16 22.87 6.79
C GLY A 816 2.67 21.43 6.90
N TYR A 817 1.80 20.42 6.85
CA TYR A 817 2.24 19.03 6.98
C TYR A 817 3.17 18.57 5.84
N PRO A 818 2.90 18.84 4.54
CA PRO A 818 3.85 18.49 3.49
C PRO A 818 5.24 19.10 3.70
N ALA A 819 5.31 20.39 4.05
CA ALA A 819 6.56 21.06 4.38
C ALA A 819 7.27 20.44 5.60
N ALA A 820 6.52 20.10 6.65
CA ALA A 820 7.04 19.47 7.87
C ALA A 820 7.59 18.06 7.60
N ILE A 821 6.88 17.27 6.79
CA ILE A 821 7.26 15.93 6.40
C ILE A 821 8.54 15.98 5.55
N ALA A 822 8.60 16.84 4.53
CA ALA A 822 9.83 17.02 3.75
C ALA A 822 11.00 17.51 4.62
N ALA A 823 10.76 18.44 5.54
CA ALA A 823 11.78 18.89 6.49
C ALA A 823 12.32 17.72 7.33
N ARG A 824 11.45 16.84 7.82
CA ARG A 824 11.86 15.63 8.54
C ARG A 824 12.66 14.69 7.65
N MET A 825 12.21 14.44 6.42
CA MET A 825 12.89 13.56 5.47
C MET A 825 14.30 14.07 5.14
N VAL A 826 14.47 15.39 4.96
CA VAL A 826 15.79 16.01 4.76
C VAL A 826 16.68 15.83 5.99
N LEU A 827 16.13 16.04 7.21
CA LEU A 827 16.87 15.86 8.44
C LEU A 827 17.32 14.41 8.65
N ASP A 828 16.48 13.44 8.28
CA ASP A 828 16.72 12.01 8.47
C ASP A 828 17.52 11.38 7.32
N GLY A 829 17.85 12.15 6.28
CA GLY A 829 18.63 11.71 5.13
C GLY A 829 17.84 10.81 4.17
N GLU A 830 16.51 10.90 4.20
CA GLU A 830 15.62 10.15 3.31
C GLU A 830 15.54 10.77 1.91
N ILE A 831 15.69 12.10 1.81
CA ILE A 831 15.87 12.80 0.53
C ILE A 831 17.37 12.92 0.28
N ILE A 832 17.88 12.11 -0.64
CA ILE A 832 19.30 11.98 -0.97
C ILE A 832 19.69 13.02 -2.04
N SER A 833 18.75 13.35 -2.91
CA SER A 833 18.90 14.31 -4.01
C SER A 833 19.43 15.68 -3.53
N LYS A 834 20.42 16.22 -4.27
CA LYS A 834 21.04 17.55 -4.05
C LYS A 834 20.55 18.55 -5.10
N GLY A 835 20.72 19.85 -4.83
CA GLY A 835 20.21 20.90 -5.70
C GLY A 835 18.80 21.36 -5.34
N LEU A 836 18.10 21.97 -6.29
CA LEU A 836 16.68 22.34 -6.14
C LEU A 836 15.81 21.11 -6.44
N VAL A 837 15.00 20.72 -5.47
CA VAL A 837 14.16 19.53 -5.51
C VAL A 837 12.69 19.95 -5.46
N VAL A 838 11.85 19.31 -6.26
CA VAL A 838 10.38 19.45 -6.26
C VAL A 838 9.72 18.09 -6.02
N PRO A 839 8.48 18.03 -5.51
CA PRO A 839 7.84 16.77 -5.12
C PRO A 839 7.24 16.00 -6.30
N MET A 840 8.01 15.88 -7.38
CA MET A 840 7.59 15.20 -8.61
C MET A 840 8.26 13.84 -8.81
N THR A 841 9.24 13.49 -7.98
CA THR A 841 9.91 12.18 -8.01
C THR A 841 9.35 11.24 -6.93
N LYS A 842 9.31 9.94 -7.23
CA LYS A 842 8.78 8.91 -6.32
C LYS A 842 9.50 8.82 -4.98
N GLU A 843 10.79 9.17 -4.95
CA GLU A 843 11.59 9.32 -3.74
C GLU A 843 10.95 10.32 -2.75
N VAL A 844 10.35 11.40 -3.27
CA VAL A 844 9.74 12.45 -2.46
C VAL A 844 8.24 12.18 -2.27
N TYR A 845 7.47 12.06 -3.36
CA TYR A 845 6.01 12.02 -3.25
C TYR A 845 5.49 10.76 -2.55
N GLY A 846 6.16 9.60 -2.73
CA GLY A 846 5.69 8.32 -2.18
C GLY A 846 5.64 8.33 -0.65
N PRO A 847 6.77 8.60 0.03
CA PRO A 847 6.80 8.72 1.49
C PRO A 847 5.95 9.88 2.02
N VAL A 848 5.89 11.02 1.31
CA VAL A 848 5.09 12.17 1.75
C VAL A 848 3.60 11.85 1.72
N LEU A 849 3.07 11.29 0.62
CA LEU A 849 1.65 10.91 0.53
C LEU A 849 1.27 9.85 1.56
N ALA A 850 2.15 8.88 1.84
CA ALA A 850 1.92 7.89 2.89
C ALA A 850 1.78 8.55 4.27
N ARG A 851 2.72 9.43 4.63
CA ARG A 851 2.69 10.14 5.93
C ARG A 851 1.54 11.14 6.04
N LEU A 852 1.11 11.76 4.95
CA LEU A 852 -0.07 12.62 4.95
C LEU A 852 -1.35 11.84 5.29
N LYS A 853 -1.46 10.57 4.86
CA LYS A 853 -2.58 9.69 5.27
C LYS A 853 -2.55 9.41 6.77
N ASP A 854 -1.37 9.23 7.36
CA ASP A 854 -1.21 9.05 8.82
C ASP A 854 -1.66 10.30 9.60
N GLU A 855 -1.55 11.50 9.01
CA GLU A 855 -2.07 12.76 9.55
C GLU A 855 -3.58 12.97 9.28
N GLY A 856 -4.27 11.97 8.74
CA GLY A 856 -5.71 12.02 8.45
C GLY A 856 -6.09 12.71 7.14
N LEU A 857 -5.13 12.99 6.25
CA LEU A 857 -5.42 13.52 4.92
C LEU A 857 -5.62 12.36 3.95
N HIS A 858 -6.87 11.94 3.83
CA HIS A 858 -7.27 10.83 2.95
C HIS A 858 -7.55 11.32 1.53
N PHE A 859 -7.01 10.58 0.55
CA PHE A 859 -7.27 10.80 -0.87
C PHE A 859 -8.20 9.70 -1.38
N MET A 860 -9.21 10.08 -2.14
CA MET A 860 -10.14 9.14 -2.79
C MET A 860 -9.82 9.04 -4.27
N THR A 861 -9.67 7.82 -4.77
CA THR A 861 -9.49 7.56 -6.20
C THR A 861 -10.69 6.78 -6.72
N LYS A 862 -11.27 7.26 -7.82
CA LYS A 862 -12.29 6.53 -8.60
C LYS A 862 -11.83 6.46 -10.05
N SER A 863 -12.37 5.51 -10.82
CA SER A 863 -12.09 5.42 -12.25
C SER A 863 -13.40 5.35 -13.03
N THR A 864 -13.46 6.07 -14.14
CA THR A 864 -14.51 5.91 -15.15
C THR A 864 -13.88 5.40 -16.43
N LEU A 865 -14.51 4.42 -17.08
CA LEU A 865 -14.06 3.87 -18.35
C LEU A 865 -15.04 4.29 -19.45
N GLN A 866 -14.49 4.77 -20.56
CA GLN A 866 -15.21 5.03 -21.81
C GLN A 866 -14.61 4.13 -22.89
N GLU A 867 -15.49 3.47 -23.65
CA GLU A 867 -15.10 2.69 -24.84
C GLU A 867 -14.60 3.58 -25.97
#